data_AF-A0A7V4XBH7-F1
#
_entry.id   AF-A0A7V4XBH7-F1
#
_cell.length_a   1.000
_cell.length_b   1.000
_cell.length_c   1.000
_cell.angle_alpha   90.00
_cell.angle_beta   90.00
_cell.angle_gamma   90.00
#
_symmetry.space_group_name_H-M   'P 1'
#
loop_
_entity.id
_entity.type
_entity.pdbx_description
1 polymer ?
#
loop_
_entity_poly.entity_id
_entity_poly.type
_entity_poly.pdbx_seq_one_letter_code
_entity_poly.pdbx_strand_id
1 'polypeptide(L)'
;MLEPKDVFNDPARHWAFLTERTDALFEGQYFDRKEVPGYDNTGISRSQLSNIRDQIKECISAFANANHLGGLLVLGVSKVGEATGISHLTDEQRTSLMSFDNMLVNQAAQAKEYDHVKEDGTTCKICLIYTPYTESAVCNLIGAEEKAFVRQGAQNIPVTQVRREQLIYEKGIRSFEQGACCLYDPQSLERSVVDEFRKVFLADVAGDYSDEELLYQAGALVKQNDDYHFTNAGFLFFAANPQRMFALAYVRLLRYESDLEGGQRVGSDTLDKEFTGPLTTQIRNIRTFFQQSGFFKTYRKRNPEGGFTEEPEYPLVAVDEAIVNAVVHRDYSMNNPVICERFHNALIVRNPGRLLQQERDVPSEFSLDAYLLNSVPRNPRLMQWLKLMRDERGNAFVRQLSEGTKRMCQEMAQLGLPAPKYDVDGVSTAVTLFSNALQREALLQAGAELEVSEFANLFPLTITASSGAVRNSMDASFERRAIMDCLENALRSHKWFIHRNTYGRLVAHPKASEVVLPQPVRQLVRLFPSYVFQVRSYFGRLFLVVDYTLEVHNAATAQYLQSIPGLESLVGRTALARCSGKSERVRILSLDSQWAKVYLFGSESEVQVPSSEVWPDIPKSWIAHVLRHGGVKFDLDAAIKLNSLASQQNAARTRAERVQATVVRLVSDVFPLTVLDTRVGLQSQPLPLARLANGGGPLTLHSLPEPAVEFKQRHESDNIRNGITSFGSYDNEPRTVELVPICPDGMRDEMAALIDRLKVGKYKYRGAERTFAVRLAYQSIITARSDNEILAECQRLLKEHPEWGKAERLDRLFLVCTPEQGHESEIESCQVV
;
A
#
# COMPACT_ATOMS: atom_id res chain seq x y z
N MET A 1 9.16 -27.21 20.28
CA MET A 1 10.18 -27.92 19.48
C MET A 1 11.04 -28.71 20.46
N LEU A 2 11.35 -29.98 20.18
CA LEU A 2 12.24 -30.80 21.02
C LEU A 2 13.69 -30.35 20.79
N GLU A 3 14.44 -30.10 21.86
CA GLU A 3 15.85 -29.72 21.75
C GLU A 3 16.72 -30.97 21.56
N PRO A 4 17.64 -30.99 20.57
CA PRO A 4 18.50 -32.16 20.32
C PRO A 4 19.33 -32.57 21.54
N LYS A 5 19.75 -31.59 22.35
CA LYS A 5 20.53 -31.84 23.56
C LYS A 5 19.71 -32.55 24.64
N ASP A 6 18.42 -32.25 24.76
CA ASP A 6 17.53 -32.91 25.72
C ASP A 6 17.33 -34.39 25.37
N VAL A 7 17.05 -34.67 24.09
CA VAL A 7 16.93 -36.05 23.58
C VAL A 7 18.26 -36.80 23.72
N PHE A 8 19.39 -36.13 23.48
CA PHE A 8 20.70 -36.69 23.73
C PHE A 8 20.95 -36.97 25.21
N ASN A 9 20.48 -36.14 26.14
CA ASN A 9 20.73 -36.34 27.58
C ASN A 9 19.83 -37.46 28.15
N ASP A 10 18.53 -37.49 27.80
CA ASP A 10 17.53 -38.43 28.32
C ASP A 10 16.77 -39.18 27.19
N PRO A 11 17.43 -40.13 26.50
CA PRO A 11 16.82 -40.86 25.40
C PRO A 11 15.67 -41.78 25.83
N ALA A 12 15.63 -42.21 27.09
CA ALA A 12 14.57 -43.08 27.62
C ALA A 12 13.22 -42.35 27.62
N ARG A 13 13.20 -41.09 28.08
CA ARG A 13 12.00 -40.25 28.07
C ARG A 13 11.49 -39.93 26.67
N HIS A 14 12.39 -39.90 25.69
CA HIS A 14 12.10 -39.53 24.30
C HIS A 14 12.06 -40.74 23.35
N TRP A 15 11.97 -41.96 23.89
CA TRP A 15 12.05 -43.18 23.09
C TRP A 15 10.99 -43.26 21.98
N ALA A 16 9.74 -42.91 22.29
CA ALA A 16 8.65 -42.90 21.31
C ALA A 16 8.94 -41.99 20.11
N PHE A 17 9.67 -40.89 20.31
CA PHE A 17 10.09 -39.99 19.24
C PHE A 17 11.26 -40.59 18.44
N LEU A 18 12.25 -41.18 19.10
CA LEU A 18 13.39 -41.86 18.44
C LEU A 18 12.94 -43.01 17.52
N THR A 19 11.85 -43.70 17.89
CA THR A 19 11.28 -44.83 17.14
C THR A 19 10.07 -44.46 16.30
N GLU A 20 9.96 -43.21 15.84
CA GLU A 20 8.81 -42.85 15.01
C GLU A 20 8.74 -43.64 13.70
N ARG A 21 7.51 -43.94 13.26
CA ARG A 21 7.21 -44.92 12.21
C ARG A 21 7.70 -44.50 10.82
N THR A 22 7.98 -43.22 10.60
CA THR A 22 8.43 -42.70 9.29
C THR A 22 9.51 -41.65 9.45
N ASP A 23 10.46 -41.64 8.51
CA ASP A 23 11.53 -40.64 8.48
C ASP A 23 10.96 -39.22 8.37
N ALA A 24 9.84 -39.02 7.69
CA ALA A 24 9.22 -37.69 7.54
C ALA A 24 8.74 -37.05 8.85
N LEU A 25 8.48 -37.86 9.89
CA LEU A 25 8.08 -37.38 11.22
C LEU A 25 9.28 -37.18 12.16
N PHE A 26 10.44 -37.75 11.82
CA PHE A 26 11.65 -37.70 12.63
C PHE A 26 12.75 -36.83 12.00
N GLU A 27 13.16 -37.14 10.78
CA GLU A 27 14.21 -36.43 10.06
C GLU A 27 13.78 -35.02 9.68
N GLY A 28 14.67 -34.07 9.94
CA GLY A 28 14.44 -32.68 9.61
C GLY A 28 15.69 -31.84 9.83
N GLN A 29 15.50 -30.58 10.16
CA GLN A 29 16.62 -29.65 10.37
C GLN A 29 17.54 -30.11 11.51
N TYR A 30 16.99 -30.65 12.60
CA TYR A 30 17.75 -30.93 13.82
C TYR A 30 18.01 -32.40 14.11
N PHE A 31 17.28 -33.30 13.45
CA PHE A 31 17.31 -34.73 13.73
C PHE A 31 17.56 -35.50 12.44
N ASP A 32 18.37 -36.54 12.52
CA ASP A 32 18.70 -37.45 11.43
C ASP A 32 18.90 -38.85 12.00
N ARG A 33 18.53 -39.90 11.25
CA ARG A 33 18.78 -41.28 11.66
C ARG A 33 19.39 -42.10 10.54
N LYS A 34 20.24 -43.04 10.90
CA LYS A 34 20.85 -43.97 9.95
C LYS A 34 20.82 -45.39 10.50
N GLU A 35 20.31 -46.28 9.67
CA GLU A 35 20.34 -47.72 9.92
C GLU A 35 21.75 -48.25 9.64
N VAL A 36 22.27 -49.09 10.54
CA VAL A 36 23.56 -49.74 10.35
C VAL A 36 23.32 -51.12 9.71
N PRO A 37 23.77 -51.38 8.47
CA PRO A 37 23.59 -52.66 7.79
C PRO A 37 24.28 -53.83 8.52
N GLY A 38 23.82 -55.05 8.24
CA GLY A 38 24.44 -56.29 8.74
C GLY A 38 23.76 -56.89 9.97
N TYR A 39 22.53 -56.45 10.29
CA TYR A 39 21.71 -56.99 11.37
C TYR A 39 21.35 -58.48 11.19
N ASP A 40 21.25 -58.95 9.94
CA ASP A 40 20.84 -60.33 9.59
C ASP A 40 22.00 -61.35 9.62
N ASN A 41 22.87 -61.31 10.63
CA ASN A 41 23.99 -62.27 10.82
C ASN A 41 25.06 -62.31 9.70
N THR A 42 25.08 -61.35 8.78
CA THR A 42 26.03 -61.32 7.66
C THR A 42 27.32 -60.53 7.92
N GLY A 43 27.38 -59.81 9.05
CA GLY A 43 28.50 -58.91 9.37
C GLY A 43 28.54 -57.69 8.43
N ILE A 44 29.18 -56.60 8.87
CA ILE A 44 29.34 -55.40 8.04
C ILE A 44 30.59 -55.51 7.15
N SER A 45 30.43 -55.31 5.84
CA SER A 45 31.56 -55.21 4.91
C SER A 45 32.33 -53.90 5.10
N ARG A 46 33.61 -53.86 4.68
CA ARG A 46 34.44 -52.63 4.76
C ARG A 46 33.84 -51.46 3.97
N SER A 47 33.22 -51.72 2.82
CA SER A 47 32.58 -50.68 2.00
C SER A 47 31.32 -50.12 2.68
N GLN A 48 30.49 -50.96 3.30
CA GLN A 48 29.33 -50.51 4.07
C GLN A 48 29.75 -49.66 5.28
N LEU A 49 30.79 -50.08 6.01
CA LEU A 49 31.32 -49.31 7.14
C LEU A 49 31.86 -47.95 6.70
N SER A 50 32.55 -47.89 5.54
CA SER A 50 33.02 -46.63 4.95
C SER A 50 31.85 -45.71 4.58
N ASN A 51 30.80 -46.25 3.97
CA ASN A 51 29.63 -45.46 3.56
C ASN A 51 28.91 -44.84 4.77
N ILE A 52 28.75 -45.59 5.87
CA ILE A 52 28.18 -45.05 7.11
C ILE A 52 29.06 -43.95 7.69
N ARG A 53 30.38 -44.16 7.68
CA ARG A 53 31.34 -43.15 8.11
C ARG A 53 31.22 -41.87 7.28
N ASP A 54 30.99 -42.01 5.98
CA ASP A 54 30.77 -40.88 5.08
C ASP A 54 29.46 -40.14 5.40
N GLN A 55 28.39 -40.87 5.71
CA GLN A 55 27.12 -40.25 6.14
C GLN A 55 27.25 -39.53 7.50
N ILE A 56 28.00 -40.11 8.44
CA ILE A 56 28.25 -39.51 9.76
C ILE A 56 29.02 -38.19 9.60
N LYS A 57 30.14 -38.18 8.85
CA LYS A 57 30.95 -36.96 8.68
C LYS A 57 30.16 -35.84 7.97
N GLU A 58 29.35 -36.19 6.97
CA GLU A 58 28.48 -35.24 6.27
C GLU A 58 27.44 -34.64 7.21
N CYS A 59 26.77 -35.48 8.00
CA CYS A 59 25.72 -35.06 8.93
C CYS A 59 26.29 -34.17 10.06
N ILE A 60 27.42 -34.55 10.65
CA ILE A 60 28.10 -33.73 11.68
C ILE A 60 28.52 -32.37 11.09
N SER A 61 29.16 -32.34 9.91
CA SER A 61 29.53 -31.08 9.26
C SER A 61 28.28 -30.21 8.99
N ALA A 62 27.21 -30.80 8.48
CA ALA A 62 25.95 -30.12 8.19
C ALA A 62 25.31 -29.49 9.43
N PHE A 63 25.23 -30.25 10.54
CA PHE A 63 24.66 -29.77 11.80
C PHE A 63 25.50 -28.68 12.45
N ALA A 64 26.82 -28.89 12.56
CA ALA A 64 27.74 -27.93 13.16
C ALA A 64 27.75 -26.56 12.44
N ASN A 65 27.52 -26.58 11.13
CA ASN A 65 27.53 -25.37 10.32
C ASN A 65 26.18 -24.62 10.31
N ALA A 66 25.05 -25.30 10.52
CA ALA A 66 23.72 -24.73 10.25
C ALA A 66 22.83 -24.47 11.48
N ASN A 67 22.92 -25.31 12.51
CA ASN A 67 21.91 -25.40 13.57
C ASN A 67 22.43 -24.81 14.89
N HIS A 68 21.83 -23.71 15.37
CA HIS A 68 22.28 -23.07 16.63
C HIS A 68 22.01 -23.93 17.87
N LEU A 69 20.91 -24.70 17.88
CA LEU A 69 20.59 -25.65 18.94
C LEU A 69 21.43 -26.95 18.88
N GLY A 70 22.28 -27.08 17.86
CA GLY A 70 22.96 -28.32 17.50
C GLY A 70 22.05 -29.29 16.74
N GLY A 71 22.52 -30.51 16.49
CA GLY A 71 21.75 -31.57 15.85
C GLY A 71 22.01 -32.93 16.49
N LEU A 72 21.07 -33.85 16.35
CA LEU A 72 21.18 -35.22 16.88
C LEU A 72 21.08 -36.22 15.73
N LEU A 73 22.16 -36.98 15.53
CA LEU A 73 22.20 -38.14 14.65
C LEU A 73 22.03 -39.42 15.47
N VAL A 74 21.09 -40.26 15.07
CA VAL A 74 20.79 -41.55 15.73
C VAL A 74 21.24 -42.70 14.84
N LEU A 75 22.09 -43.59 15.36
CA LEU A 75 22.57 -44.77 14.66
C LEU A 75 21.98 -46.05 15.26
N GLY A 76 21.38 -46.90 14.42
CA GLY A 76 20.78 -48.17 14.85
C GLY A 76 19.26 -48.12 15.01
N VAL A 77 18.59 -47.18 14.35
CA VAL A 77 17.13 -47.18 14.17
C VAL A 77 16.84 -47.20 12.67
N SER A 78 15.95 -48.10 12.25
CA SER A 78 15.55 -48.25 10.85
C SER A 78 14.58 -47.15 10.41
N LYS A 79 14.33 -47.08 9.09
CA LYS A 79 13.40 -46.11 8.50
C LYS A 79 11.93 -46.28 8.93
N VAL A 80 11.59 -47.45 9.49
CA VAL A 80 10.26 -47.76 10.01
C VAL A 80 10.17 -47.61 11.53
N GLY A 81 11.23 -47.11 12.18
CA GLY A 81 11.28 -46.89 13.62
C GLY A 81 11.71 -48.11 14.44
N GLU A 82 12.14 -49.21 13.80
CA GLU A 82 12.60 -50.39 14.53
C GLU A 82 14.05 -50.21 15.01
N ALA A 83 14.30 -50.51 16.28
CA ALA A 83 15.65 -50.49 16.86
C ALA A 83 16.45 -51.71 16.38
N THR A 84 17.17 -51.57 15.26
CA THR A 84 18.09 -52.59 14.74
C THR A 84 19.36 -52.66 15.60
N GLY A 85 19.80 -51.52 16.10
CA GLY A 85 20.96 -51.35 16.96
C GLY A 85 22.30 -51.46 16.23
N ILE A 86 23.38 -51.39 17.01
CA ILE A 86 24.78 -51.45 16.57
C ILE A 86 25.58 -52.54 17.29
N SER A 87 24.90 -53.42 18.04
CA SER A 87 25.53 -54.48 18.83
C SER A 87 26.28 -55.53 18.01
N HIS A 88 25.95 -55.67 16.71
CA HIS A 88 26.61 -56.58 15.78
C HIS A 88 27.99 -56.09 15.30
N LEU A 89 28.32 -54.82 15.55
CA LEU A 89 29.63 -54.24 15.24
C LEU A 89 30.66 -54.62 16.32
N THR A 90 31.92 -54.81 15.93
CA THR A 90 33.03 -54.98 16.89
C THR A 90 33.32 -53.67 17.64
N ASP A 91 33.97 -53.75 18.80
CA ASP A 91 34.35 -52.57 19.60
C ASP A 91 35.25 -51.60 18.80
N GLU A 92 36.17 -52.13 17.98
CA GLU A 92 37.00 -51.33 17.06
C GLU A 92 36.16 -50.61 16.01
N GLN A 93 35.16 -51.28 15.43
CA GLN A 93 34.27 -50.68 14.44
C GLN A 93 33.42 -49.56 15.07
N ARG A 94 32.86 -49.77 16.26
CA ARG A 94 32.09 -48.74 16.97
C ARG A 94 32.97 -47.54 17.32
N THR A 95 34.17 -47.78 17.83
CA THR A 95 35.15 -46.72 18.14
C THR A 95 35.56 -45.93 16.89
N SER A 96 35.71 -46.61 15.76
CA SER A 96 36.01 -45.97 14.47
C SER A 96 34.91 -45.02 14.01
N LEU A 97 33.63 -45.36 14.24
CA LEU A 97 32.48 -44.50 13.91
C LEU A 97 32.37 -43.27 14.84
N MET A 98 32.92 -43.33 16.05
CA MET A 98 32.88 -42.25 17.04
C MET A 98 34.15 -41.39 17.08
N SER A 99 35.19 -41.76 16.34
CA SER A 99 36.46 -41.03 16.26
C SER A 99 36.38 -39.80 15.33
N PHE A 100 35.62 -38.79 15.72
CA PHE A 100 35.30 -37.63 14.87
C PHE A 100 36.51 -36.75 14.50
N ASP A 101 37.50 -36.63 15.39
CA ASP A 101 38.73 -35.85 15.15
C ASP A 101 39.58 -36.40 14.00
N ASN A 102 39.40 -37.68 13.65
CA ASN A 102 40.04 -38.29 12.49
C ASN A 102 39.27 -38.07 11.18
N MET A 103 38.09 -37.43 11.25
CA MET A 103 37.20 -37.22 10.10
C MET A 103 36.93 -35.75 9.80
N LEU A 104 36.97 -34.89 10.81
CA LEU A 104 36.48 -33.52 10.75
C LEU A 104 37.41 -32.55 11.50
N VAL A 105 37.42 -31.30 11.05
CA VAL A 105 38.13 -30.17 11.68
C VAL A 105 37.10 -29.18 12.20
N ASN A 106 37.35 -28.57 13.36
CA ASN A 106 36.46 -27.61 14.04
C ASN A 106 35.10 -28.21 14.42
N GLN A 107 35.11 -29.49 14.80
CA GLN A 107 33.96 -30.23 15.30
C GLN A 107 33.95 -30.25 16.85
N ALA A 108 32.78 -30.36 17.45
CA ALA A 108 32.63 -30.52 18.91
C ALA A 108 31.54 -31.57 19.25
N ALA A 109 31.36 -32.56 18.38
CA ALA A 109 30.36 -33.61 18.51
C ALA A 109 30.65 -34.54 19.69
N GLN A 110 29.58 -34.99 20.33
CA GLN A 110 29.59 -35.89 21.48
C GLN A 110 28.81 -37.15 21.12
N ALA A 111 29.39 -38.31 21.35
CA ALA A 111 28.73 -39.59 21.15
C ALA A 111 28.43 -40.27 22.48
N LYS A 112 27.28 -40.95 22.58
CA LYS A 112 27.01 -41.89 23.66
C LYS A 112 26.28 -43.13 23.15
N GLU A 113 26.58 -44.27 23.75
CA GLU A 113 25.81 -45.49 23.53
C GLU A 113 24.64 -45.56 24.52
N TYR A 114 23.48 -46.04 24.07
CA TYR A 114 22.29 -46.27 24.87
C TYR A 114 21.83 -47.72 24.69
N ASP A 115 21.67 -48.43 25.80
CA ASP A 115 21.18 -49.81 25.83
C ASP A 115 19.64 -49.79 25.86
N HIS A 116 19.01 -50.38 24.85
CA HIS A 116 17.56 -50.53 24.75
C HIS A 116 17.14 -52.00 24.80
N VAL A 117 16.16 -52.31 25.64
CA VAL A 117 15.55 -53.64 25.73
C VAL A 117 14.35 -53.70 24.79
N LYS A 118 14.44 -54.55 23.76
CA LYS A 118 13.36 -54.79 22.79
C LYS A 118 12.19 -55.53 23.43
N GLU A 119 11.04 -55.54 22.75
CA GLU A 119 9.84 -56.26 23.20
C GLU A 119 10.07 -57.77 23.37
N ASP A 120 11.03 -58.36 22.62
CA ASP A 120 11.43 -59.76 22.74
C ASP A 120 12.38 -60.05 23.92
N GLY A 121 12.72 -59.04 24.73
CA GLY A 121 13.62 -59.13 25.87
C GLY A 121 15.11 -59.07 25.51
N THR A 122 15.47 -58.99 24.22
CA THR A 122 16.87 -58.81 23.79
C THR A 122 17.32 -57.37 23.96
N THR A 123 18.58 -57.15 24.33
CA THR A 123 19.16 -55.80 24.46
C THR A 123 19.93 -55.43 23.19
N CYS A 124 19.66 -54.24 22.65
CA CYS A 124 20.39 -53.66 21.53
C CYS A 124 21.02 -52.31 21.93
N LYS A 125 22.19 -52.02 21.38
CA LYS A 125 22.87 -50.73 21.55
C LYS A 125 22.48 -49.77 20.45
N ILE A 126 22.22 -48.52 20.78
CA ILE A 126 22.05 -47.41 19.82
C ILE A 126 23.14 -46.37 20.10
N CYS A 127 23.68 -45.75 19.05
CA CYS A 127 24.61 -44.63 19.23
C CYS A 127 23.89 -43.31 18.92
N LEU A 128 23.98 -42.39 19.86
CA LEU A 128 23.46 -41.03 19.77
C LEU A 128 24.64 -40.10 19.60
N ILE A 129 24.63 -39.29 18.54
CA ILE A 129 25.69 -38.33 18.24
C ILE A 129 25.07 -36.93 18.26
N TYR A 130 25.37 -36.17 19.31
CA TYR A 130 24.98 -34.76 19.42
C TYR A 130 26.09 -33.86 18.89
N THR A 131 25.76 -33.02 17.93
CA THR A 131 26.68 -32.07 17.32
C THR A 131 26.25 -30.64 17.68
N PRO A 132 26.98 -29.91 18.53
CA PRO A 132 26.70 -28.51 18.79
C PRO A 132 27.05 -27.62 17.59
N TYR A 133 26.51 -26.40 17.57
CA TYR A 133 26.88 -25.37 16.61
C TYR A 133 28.34 -24.94 16.78
N THR A 134 29.10 -24.85 15.68
CA THR A 134 30.46 -24.30 15.71
C THR A 134 30.41 -22.79 15.44
N GLU A 135 30.57 -21.95 16.45
CA GLU A 135 30.44 -20.49 16.29
C GLU A 135 31.61 -19.87 15.51
N SER A 136 32.85 -20.18 15.89
CA SER A 136 34.04 -19.44 15.46
C SER A 136 34.79 -20.05 14.27
N ALA A 137 34.23 -21.06 13.61
CA ALA A 137 34.86 -21.74 12.47
C ALA A 137 33.85 -22.49 11.59
N VAL A 138 34.26 -22.83 10.37
CA VAL A 138 33.53 -23.78 9.52
C VAL A 138 34.00 -25.20 9.86
N CYS A 139 33.05 -26.09 10.15
CA CYS A 139 33.31 -27.51 10.36
C CYS A 139 33.54 -28.21 9.02
N ASN A 140 34.78 -28.65 8.77
CA ASN A 140 35.22 -29.22 7.49
C ASN A 140 35.52 -30.70 7.61
N LEU A 141 35.35 -31.44 6.52
CA LEU A 141 35.88 -32.80 6.37
C LEU A 141 37.40 -32.75 6.21
N ILE A 142 38.09 -33.71 6.82
CA ILE A 142 39.51 -33.95 6.61
C ILE A 142 39.69 -34.65 5.26
N GLY A 143 40.48 -34.04 4.37
CA GLY A 143 40.78 -34.56 3.04
C GLY A 143 41.67 -33.62 2.24
N ALA A 144 41.98 -33.99 0.98
CA ALA A 144 42.78 -33.17 0.07
C ALA A 144 42.07 -31.87 -0.36
N GLU A 145 40.74 -31.84 -0.27
CA GLU A 145 39.89 -30.68 -0.56
C GLU A 145 39.10 -30.28 0.69
N GLU A 146 39.02 -28.99 0.99
CA GLU A 146 38.24 -28.46 2.11
C GLU A 146 36.73 -28.54 1.83
N LYS A 147 36.13 -29.71 2.04
CA LYS A 147 34.68 -29.94 1.89
C LYS A 147 33.93 -29.66 3.19
N ALA A 148 32.80 -28.97 3.08
CA ALA A 148 31.87 -28.73 4.18
C ALA A 148 30.43 -28.90 3.70
N PHE A 149 29.53 -29.16 4.65
CA PHE A 149 28.09 -29.31 4.39
C PHE A 149 27.30 -28.36 5.29
N VAL A 150 26.09 -27.99 4.85
CA VAL A 150 25.10 -27.21 5.60
C VAL A 150 23.77 -27.95 5.55
N ARG A 151 23.08 -28.05 6.69
CA ARG A 151 21.76 -28.68 6.79
C ARG A 151 20.67 -27.75 6.30
N GLN A 152 19.80 -28.24 5.40
CA GLN A 152 18.58 -27.55 4.98
C GLN A 152 17.42 -28.56 4.96
N GLY A 153 16.48 -28.42 5.89
CA GLY A 153 15.46 -29.43 6.12
C GLY A 153 16.12 -30.77 6.46
N ALA A 154 15.67 -31.86 5.81
CA ALA A 154 16.25 -33.19 5.99
C ALA A 154 17.53 -33.44 5.14
N GLN A 155 17.97 -32.48 4.31
CA GLN A 155 19.08 -32.68 3.37
C GLN A 155 20.39 -32.05 3.86
N ASN A 156 21.50 -32.73 3.58
CA ASN A 156 22.85 -32.22 3.76
C ASN A 156 23.35 -31.68 2.41
N ILE A 157 23.50 -30.36 2.30
CA ILE A 157 23.88 -29.71 1.04
C ILE A 157 25.39 -29.39 1.06
N PRO A 158 26.16 -29.77 0.03
CA PRO A 158 27.57 -29.43 -0.06
C PRO A 158 27.75 -27.91 -0.21
N VAL A 159 28.70 -27.35 0.52
CA VAL A 159 28.99 -25.91 0.54
C VAL A 159 29.91 -25.57 -0.64
N THR A 160 29.41 -24.76 -1.57
CA THR A 160 30.22 -24.17 -2.65
C THR A 160 31.18 -23.10 -2.10
N GLN A 161 32.21 -22.72 -2.85
CA GLN A 161 33.15 -21.67 -2.40
C GLN A 161 32.45 -20.34 -2.07
N VAL A 162 31.48 -19.91 -2.89
CA VAL A 162 30.69 -18.70 -2.64
C VAL A 162 29.85 -18.84 -1.35
N ARG A 163 29.20 -20.00 -1.14
CA ARG A 163 28.42 -20.25 0.07
C ARG A 163 29.31 -20.35 1.31
N ARG A 164 30.56 -20.81 1.16
CA ARG A 164 31.56 -20.88 2.24
C ARG A 164 31.90 -19.48 2.74
N GLU A 165 32.16 -18.54 1.83
CA GLU A 165 32.42 -17.14 2.20
C GLU A 165 31.21 -16.53 2.92
N GLN A 166 29.99 -16.77 2.42
CA GLN A 166 28.76 -16.34 3.10
C GLN A 166 28.64 -16.94 4.51
N LEU A 167 28.94 -18.23 4.67
CA LEU A 167 28.90 -18.90 5.97
C LEU A 167 29.93 -18.30 6.95
N ILE A 168 31.11 -17.93 6.46
CA ILE A 168 32.15 -17.25 7.25
C ILE A 168 31.65 -15.88 7.74
N TYR A 169 30.95 -15.13 6.88
CA TYR A 169 30.34 -13.86 7.26
C TYR A 169 29.15 -14.05 8.23
N GLU A 170 28.29 -15.04 7.99
CA GLU A 170 27.15 -15.39 8.87
C GLU A 170 27.60 -15.77 10.28
N LYS A 171 28.70 -16.52 10.39
CA LYS A 171 29.34 -16.91 11.65
C LYS A 171 30.12 -15.76 12.31
N GLY A 172 30.25 -14.60 11.65
CA GLY A 172 31.04 -13.48 12.16
C GLY A 172 32.56 -13.73 12.22
N ILE A 173 33.05 -14.79 11.57
CA ILE A 173 34.48 -15.14 11.50
C ILE A 173 35.25 -14.05 10.74
N ARG A 174 34.63 -13.47 9.72
CA ARG A 174 35.09 -12.28 9.01
C ARG A 174 33.94 -11.29 8.93
N SER A 175 34.23 -10.00 8.97
CA SER A 175 33.22 -8.95 8.75
C SER A 175 33.25 -8.51 7.29
N PHE A 176 32.15 -8.68 6.56
CA PHE A 176 32.01 -8.14 5.21
C PHE A 176 32.05 -6.61 5.23
N GLU A 177 31.36 -5.99 6.19
CA GLU A 177 31.29 -4.53 6.32
C GLU A 177 32.66 -3.86 6.43
N GLN A 178 33.60 -4.46 7.16
CA GLN A 178 34.94 -3.90 7.42
C GLN A 178 35.95 -4.23 6.32
N GLY A 179 35.59 -5.05 5.34
CA GLY A 179 36.46 -5.36 4.20
C GLY A 179 36.81 -4.09 3.41
N ALA A 180 38.07 -3.98 2.98
CA ALA A 180 38.50 -2.89 2.11
C ALA A 180 37.84 -3.02 0.72
N CYS A 181 37.19 -1.96 0.25
CA CYS A 181 36.40 -1.91 -0.97
C CYS A 181 37.20 -1.30 -2.13
N CYS A 182 37.59 -0.03 -2.00
CA CYS A 182 38.37 0.71 -2.99
C CYS A 182 39.14 1.85 -2.33
N LEU A 183 40.09 2.47 -3.04
CA LEU A 183 40.78 3.67 -2.56
C LEU A 183 39.76 4.78 -2.22
N TYR A 184 40.07 5.52 -1.17
CA TYR A 184 39.29 6.69 -0.76
C TYR A 184 39.49 7.83 -1.77
N ASP A 185 38.36 8.34 -2.28
CA ASP A 185 38.32 9.53 -3.12
C ASP A 185 37.28 10.50 -2.54
N PRO A 186 37.70 11.69 -2.04
CA PRO A 186 36.79 12.70 -1.53
C PRO A 186 35.70 13.14 -2.52
N GLN A 187 35.97 13.06 -3.83
CA GLN A 187 34.98 13.45 -4.86
C GLN A 187 33.84 12.43 -4.99
N SER A 188 34.03 11.20 -4.50
CA SER A 188 33.02 10.15 -4.56
C SER A 188 31.98 10.23 -3.44
N LEU A 189 32.17 11.13 -2.46
CA LEU A 189 31.29 11.29 -1.31
C LEU A 189 29.98 12.02 -1.66
N GLU A 190 28.88 11.52 -1.09
CA GLU A 190 27.62 12.25 -1.03
C GLU A 190 27.67 13.28 0.09
N ARG A 191 27.97 14.54 -0.27
CA ARG A 191 28.21 15.62 0.72
C ARG A 191 27.05 15.80 1.68
N SER A 192 25.81 15.72 1.19
CA SER A 192 24.62 15.88 2.02
C SER A 192 24.55 14.87 3.17
N VAL A 193 24.98 13.62 2.91
CA VAL A 193 25.01 12.54 3.90
C VAL A 193 26.17 12.73 4.88
N VAL A 194 27.35 13.12 4.41
CA VAL A 194 28.52 13.38 5.27
C VAL A 194 28.26 14.55 6.21
N ASP A 195 27.71 15.65 5.71
CA ASP A 195 27.41 16.85 6.50
C ASP A 195 26.39 16.58 7.60
N GLU A 196 25.39 15.75 7.31
CA GLU A 196 24.41 15.34 8.30
C GLU A 196 25.00 14.39 9.33
N PHE A 197 25.76 13.39 8.87
CA PHE A 197 26.42 12.43 9.75
C PHE A 197 27.39 13.14 10.70
N ARG A 198 28.13 14.14 10.22
CA ARG A 198 29.02 14.99 11.03
C ARG A 198 28.30 15.63 12.21
N LYS A 199 27.09 16.17 12.00
CA LYS A 199 26.29 16.82 13.05
C LYS A 199 25.89 15.86 14.17
N VAL A 200 25.62 14.60 13.84
CA VAL A 200 25.13 13.61 14.81
C VAL A 200 26.26 12.79 15.44
N PHE A 201 27.34 12.53 14.72
CA PHE A 201 28.48 11.74 15.20
C PHE A 201 29.40 12.54 16.11
N LEU A 202 29.56 13.85 15.87
CA LEU A 202 30.41 14.75 16.65
C LEU A 202 29.63 15.66 17.61
N ALA A 203 28.37 15.34 17.92
CA ALA A 203 27.50 16.21 18.74
C ALA A 203 28.11 16.61 20.10
N ASP A 204 28.99 15.76 20.66
CA ASP A 204 29.64 15.96 21.96
C ASP A 204 31.16 16.25 21.88
N VAL A 205 31.72 16.47 20.68
CA VAL A 205 33.17 16.62 20.47
C VAL A 205 33.49 18.01 19.91
N ALA A 206 34.26 18.79 20.67
CA ALA A 206 34.76 20.09 20.21
C ALA A 206 36.01 19.92 19.34
N GLY A 207 35.87 20.04 18.02
CA GLY A 207 36.99 20.05 17.08
C GLY A 207 36.56 20.04 15.60
N ASP A 208 37.34 20.70 14.74
CA ASP A 208 37.17 20.66 13.28
C ASP A 208 37.90 19.43 12.72
N TYR A 209 37.16 18.34 12.51
CA TYR A 209 37.67 17.15 11.83
C TYR A 209 37.60 17.31 10.31
N SER A 210 38.62 16.90 9.58
CA SER A 210 38.48 16.69 8.12
C SER A 210 37.48 15.55 7.82
N ASP A 211 36.94 15.49 6.61
CA ASP A 211 36.05 14.39 6.21
C ASP A 211 36.75 13.03 6.30
N GLU A 212 38.04 12.98 5.97
CA GLU A 212 38.87 11.79 6.06
C GLU A 212 39.00 11.29 7.51
N GLU A 213 39.31 12.18 8.46
CA GLU A 213 39.43 11.84 9.88
C GLU A 213 38.08 11.39 10.46
N LEU A 214 36.99 12.09 10.12
CA LEU A 214 35.63 11.74 10.53
C LEU A 214 35.27 10.31 10.07
N LEU A 215 35.48 10.03 8.78
CA LEU A 215 35.13 8.74 8.19
C LEU A 215 36.06 7.61 8.69
N TYR A 216 37.33 7.90 8.94
CA TYR A 216 38.25 6.94 9.56
C TYR A 216 37.84 6.61 11.00
N GLN A 217 37.52 7.62 11.83
CA GLN A 217 37.06 7.41 13.21
C GLN A 217 35.71 6.69 13.27
N ALA A 218 34.80 6.97 12.34
CA ALA A 218 33.53 6.28 12.22
C ALA A 218 33.69 4.79 11.81
N GLY A 219 34.87 4.39 11.33
CA GLY A 219 35.15 3.07 10.78
C GLY A 219 34.67 2.88 9.34
N ALA A 220 34.39 3.98 8.63
CA ALA A 220 34.04 3.98 7.22
C ALA A 220 35.28 3.85 6.32
N LEU A 221 36.46 4.24 6.81
CA LEU A 221 37.76 4.06 6.13
C LEU A 221 38.68 3.12 6.93
N VAL A 222 39.58 2.44 6.23
CA VAL A 222 40.68 1.63 6.79
C VAL A 222 41.98 2.00 6.10
N LYS A 223 43.12 1.89 6.80
CA LYS A 223 44.45 2.09 6.19
C LYS A 223 44.99 0.79 5.64
N GLN A 224 45.42 0.79 4.39
CA GLN A 224 46.17 -0.30 3.76
C GLN A 224 47.34 0.30 2.99
N ASN A 225 48.57 -0.16 3.27
CA ASN A 225 49.79 0.31 2.60
C ASN A 225 49.93 1.85 2.59
N ASP A 226 49.68 2.49 3.73
CA ASP A 226 49.66 3.95 3.95
C ASP A 226 48.53 4.76 3.27
N ASP A 227 47.74 4.13 2.40
CA ASP A 227 46.57 4.76 1.77
C ASP A 227 45.27 4.46 2.53
N TYR A 228 44.32 5.40 2.49
CA TYR A 228 42.96 5.17 2.99
C TYR A 228 42.11 4.48 1.93
N HIS A 229 41.43 3.43 2.36
CA HIS A 229 40.45 2.70 1.57
C HIS A 229 39.08 2.80 2.24
N PHE A 230 38.03 2.93 1.44
CA PHE A 230 36.67 2.72 1.93
C PHE A 230 36.52 1.29 2.43
N THR A 231 35.85 1.14 3.56
CA THR A 231 35.22 -0.13 3.93
C THR A 231 33.98 -0.36 3.07
N ASN A 232 33.54 -1.62 2.93
CA ASN A 232 32.30 -1.92 2.20
C ASN A 232 31.09 -1.15 2.79
N ALA A 233 30.96 -1.11 4.12
CA ALA A 233 29.93 -0.32 4.78
C ALA A 233 30.08 1.18 4.51
N GLY A 234 31.31 1.71 4.62
CA GLY A 234 31.60 3.12 4.35
C GLY A 234 31.23 3.53 2.93
N PHE A 235 31.56 2.70 1.93
CA PHE A 235 31.21 2.96 0.54
C PHE A 235 29.69 2.93 0.31
N LEU A 236 28.98 1.92 0.85
CA LEU A 236 27.53 1.81 0.75
C LEU A 236 26.79 3.00 1.38
N PHE A 237 27.32 3.53 2.48
CA PHE A 237 26.65 4.57 3.27
C PHE A 237 26.99 5.99 2.81
N PHE A 238 28.25 6.28 2.45
CA PHE A 238 28.73 7.64 2.19
C PHE A 238 29.03 7.95 0.73
N ALA A 239 29.19 6.95 -0.15
CA ALA A 239 29.46 7.23 -1.56
C ALA A 239 28.18 7.68 -2.29
N ALA A 240 28.29 8.64 -3.21
CA ALA A 240 27.18 9.12 -4.03
C ALA A 240 26.67 8.06 -5.01
N ASN A 241 27.54 7.15 -5.46
CA ASN A 241 27.19 6.05 -6.36
C ASN A 241 27.79 4.71 -5.88
N PRO A 242 27.19 4.09 -4.83
CA PRO A 242 27.66 2.81 -4.33
C PRO A 242 27.43 1.67 -5.34
N GLN A 243 26.51 1.84 -6.30
CA GLN A 243 26.21 0.85 -7.33
C GLN A 243 27.39 0.58 -8.27
N ARG A 244 28.40 1.46 -8.31
CA ARG A 244 29.66 1.21 -9.04
C ARG A 244 30.38 -0.06 -8.55
N MET A 245 30.38 -0.29 -7.24
CA MET A 245 31.01 -1.47 -6.63
C MET A 245 29.99 -2.55 -6.30
N PHE A 246 28.75 -2.14 -5.95
CA PHE A 246 27.68 -3.04 -5.56
C PHE A 246 26.47 -2.85 -6.49
N ALA A 247 26.57 -3.37 -7.71
CA ALA A 247 25.60 -3.12 -8.81
C ALA A 247 24.14 -3.32 -8.41
N LEU A 248 23.84 -4.33 -7.59
CA LEU A 248 22.49 -4.67 -7.14
C LEU A 248 22.18 -4.23 -5.70
N ALA A 249 22.98 -3.32 -5.13
CA ALA A 249 22.71 -2.70 -3.83
C ALA A 249 21.73 -1.54 -3.94
N TYR A 250 20.48 -1.86 -4.26
CA TYR A 250 19.37 -0.92 -4.31
C TYR A 250 18.07 -1.56 -3.83
N VAL A 251 17.07 -0.73 -3.57
CA VAL A 251 15.70 -1.17 -3.29
C VAL A 251 14.88 -1.07 -4.58
N ARG A 252 14.26 -2.17 -5.00
CA ARG A 252 13.36 -2.22 -6.17
C ARG A 252 11.92 -2.34 -5.70
N LEU A 253 11.04 -1.51 -6.22
CA LEU A 253 9.61 -1.53 -5.92
C LEU A 253 8.83 -1.95 -7.17
N LEU A 254 8.05 -3.02 -7.03
CA LEU A 254 7.20 -3.60 -8.06
C LEU A 254 5.74 -3.51 -7.64
N ARG A 255 4.84 -3.23 -8.59
CA ARG A 255 3.38 -3.25 -8.34
C ARG A 255 2.68 -4.19 -9.30
N TYR A 256 1.89 -5.10 -8.75
CA TYR A 256 1.07 -6.05 -9.50
C TYR A 256 -0.41 -5.75 -9.28
N GLU A 257 -1.19 -5.77 -10.36
CA GLU A 257 -2.66 -5.65 -10.30
C GLU A 257 -3.32 -7.04 -10.20
N SER A 258 -2.76 -7.91 -9.36
CA SER A 258 -3.26 -9.26 -9.07
C SER A 258 -3.21 -9.54 -7.58
N ASP A 259 -3.90 -10.59 -7.13
CA ASP A 259 -3.76 -11.10 -5.76
C ASP A 259 -2.56 -12.04 -5.67
N LEU A 260 -1.98 -12.14 -4.47
CA LEU A 260 -0.99 -13.15 -4.16
C LEU A 260 -1.68 -14.52 -4.03
N GLU A 261 -1.65 -15.33 -5.08
CA GLU A 261 -2.16 -16.71 -5.09
C GLU A 261 -1.01 -17.72 -4.95
N GLY A 262 -0.99 -18.49 -3.86
CA GLY A 262 -0.05 -19.61 -3.68
C GLY A 262 1.44 -19.23 -3.76
N GLY A 263 1.80 -17.96 -3.55
CA GLY A 263 3.17 -17.45 -3.67
C GLY A 263 3.67 -17.27 -5.11
N GLN A 264 2.81 -17.41 -6.12
CA GLN A 264 3.18 -17.25 -7.53
C GLN A 264 2.83 -15.86 -8.07
N ARG A 265 3.74 -15.33 -8.91
CA ARG A 265 3.53 -14.08 -9.65
C ARG A 265 2.61 -14.36 -10.85
N VAL A 266 1.42 -13.77 -10.84
CA VAL A 266 0.49 -13.85 -11.97
C VAL A 266 0.33 -12.44 -12.57
N GLY A 267 0.69 -12.28 -13.84
CA GLY A 267 0.59 -11.03 -14.58
C GLY A 267 1.88 -10.21 -14.67
N SER A 268 1.85 -9.15 -15.48
CA SER A 268 2.94 -8.18 -15.62
C SER A 268 2.86 -7.12 -14.54
N ASP A 269 4.01 -6.59 -14.15
CA ASP A 269 4.09 -5.43 -13.27
C ASP A 269 3.57 -4.17 -13.97
N THR A 270 2.86 -3.34 -13.21
CA THR A 270 2.32 -2.04 -13.65
C THR A 270 3.19 -0.87 -13.25
N LEU A 271 4.17 -1.12 -12.36
CA LEU A 271 5.19 -0.18 -11.95
C LEU A 271 6.45 -0.95 -11.58
N ASP A 272 7.57 -0.47 -12.10
CA ASP A 272 8.92 -0.89 -11.73
C ASP A 272 9.74 0.34 -11.44
N LYS A 273 10.20 0.48 -10.19
CA LYS A 273 10.97 1.63 -9.74
C LYS A 273 12.13 1.22 -8.87
N GLU A 274 13.31 1.73 -9.20
CA GLU A 274 14.55 1.49 -8.47
C GLU A 274 14.94 2.72 -7.65
N PHE A 275 15.38 2.49 -6.42
CA PHE A 275 15.88 3.52 -5.50
C PHE A 275 17.37 3.27 -5.26
N THR A 276 18.21 4.07 -5.91
CA THR A 276 19.69 3.96 -5.94
C THR A 276 20.37 5.09 -5.14
N GLY A 277 21.71 5.13 -5.14
CA GLY A 277 22.50 6.04 -4.31
C GLY A 277 22.85 5.46 -2.93
N PRO A 278 23.41 6.26 -2.01
CA PRO A 278 23.71 5.83 -0.65
C PRO A 278 22.46 5.37 0.11
N LEU A 279 22.63 4.45 1.06
CA LEU A 279 21.51 3.76 1.72
C LEU A 279 20.47 4.72 2.35
N THR A 280 20.93 5.82 2.94
CA THR A 280 20.07 6.86 3.53
C THR A 280 19.22 7.55 2.47
N THR A 281 19.81 7.85 1.30
CA THR A 281 19.12 8.40 0.13
C THR A 281 18.09 7.42 -0.43
N GLN A 282 18.40 6.12 -0.50
CA GLN A 282 17.43 5.11 -0.92
C GLN A 282 16.19 5.10 -0.01
N ILE A 283 16.40 5.09 1.32
CA ILE A 283 15.33 5.11 2.32
C ILE A 283 14.53 6.43 2.26
N ARG A 284 15.19 7.58 2.10
CA ARG A 284 14.51 8.88 1.92
C ARG A 284 13.65 8.90 0.67
N ASN A 285 14.21 8.50 -0.46
CA ASN A 285 13.52 8.58 -1.73
C ASN A 285 12.29 7.66 -1.78
N ILE A 286 12.37 6.47 -1.17
CA ILE A 286 11.19 5.58 -1.09
C ILE A 286 10.12 6.12 -0.12
N ARG A 287 10.52 6.70 1.02
CA ARG A 287 9.58 7.40 1.94
C ARG A 287 8.86 8.55 1.23
N THR A 288 9.61 9.42 0.56
CA THR A 288 9.07 10.55 -0.20
C THR A 288 8.16 10.07 -1.32
N PHE A 289 8.54 9.01 -2.02
CA PHE A 289 7.70 8.41 -3.05
C PHE A 289 6.35 7.93 -2.50
N PHE A 290 6.33 7.20 -1.38
CA PHE A 290 5.06 6.75 -0.78
C PHE A 290 4.17 7.91 -0.33
N GLN A 291 4.76 9.02 0.15
CA GLN A 291 4.01 10.20 0.56
C GLN A 291 3.42 11.00 -0.61
N GLN A 292 4.15 11.11 -1.73
CA GLN A 292 3.77 12.01 -2.84
C GLN A 292 3.00 11.33 -3.98
N SER A 293 3.18 10.03 -4.19
CA SER A 293 2.65 9.33 -5.37
C SER A 293 1.23 8.78 -5.21
N GLY A 294 0.69 8.74 -3.98
CA GLY A 294 -0.55 8.01 -3.70
C GLY A 294 -0.41 6.51 -3.97
N PHE A 295 0.79 5.95 -3.82
CA PHE A 295 1.09 4.54 -4.11
C PHE A 295 0.20 3.58 -3.31
N PHE A 296 0.02 3.87 -2.02
CA PHE A 296 -0.96 3.20 -1.17
C PHE A 296 -2.26 3.98 -1.17
N LYS A 297 -3.38 3.27 -1.22
CA LYS A 297 -4.70 3.90 -1.15
C LYS A 297 -4.94 4.46 0.26
N THR A 298 -5.64 5.58 0.34
CA THR A 298 -6.17 6.12 1.60
C THR A 298 -7.68 6.07 1.55
N TYR A 299 -8.27 5.34 2.50
CA TYR A 299 -9.71 5.17 2.62
C TYR A 299 -10.28 6.24 3.54
N ARG A 300 -11.47 6.75 3.21
CA ARG A 300 -12.21 7.66 4.10
C ARG A 300 -13.24 6.87 4.87
N LYS A 301 -13.05 6.74 6.18
CA LYS A 301 -13.97 6.08 7.10
C LYS A 301 -14.67 7.13 7.95
N ARG A 302 -15.98 6.98 8.19
CA ARG A 302 -16.70 7.88 9.10
C ARG A 302 -16.41 7.48 10.55
N ASN A 303 -15.99 8.42 11.38
CA ASN A 303 -15.80 8.17 12.81
C ASN A 303 -17.18 7.96 13.48
N PRO A 304 -17.33 6.98 14.39
CA PRO A 304 -18.53 6.83 15.23
C PRO A 304 -19.01 8.12 15.91
N GLU A 305 -18.09 9.02 16.26
CA GLU A 305 -18.38 10.30 16.93
C GLU A 305 -18.71 11.46 15.96
N GLY A 306 -18.73 11.19 14.65
CA GLY A 306 -18.90 12.18 13.59
C GLY A 306 -17.57 12.61 12.93
N GLY A 307 -17.64 13.05 11.67
CA GLY A 307 -16.48 13.39 10.84
C GLY A 307 -15.93 12.21 10.02
N PHE A 308 -14.96 12.49 9.15
CA PHE A 308 -14.24 11.49 8.35
C PHE A 308 -12.81 11.37 8.86
N THR A 309 -12.37 10.14 9.11
CA THR A 309 -10.98 9.79 9.40
C THR A 309 -10.39 9.11 8.17
N GLU A 310 -9.19 9.53 7.81
CA GLU A 310 -8.42 8.88 6.74
C GLU A 310 -7.70 7.66 7.30
N GLU A 311 -7.95 6.50 6.71
CA GLU A 311 -7.37 5.22 7.09
C GLU A 311 -6.52 4.73 5.91
N PRO A 312 -5.17 4.69 6.04
CA PRO A 312 -4.32 4.24 4.94
C PRO A 312 -4.45 2.73 4.74
N GLU A 313 -4.16 2.27 3.53
CA GLU A 313 -4.16 0.85 3.18
C GLU A 313 -3.16 0.02 3.99
N TYR A 314 -1.98 0.60 4.27
CA TYR A 314 -1.03 0.08 5.25
C TYR A 314 -0.61 1.19 6.20
N PRO A 315 -0.29 0.88 7.46
CA PRO A 315 0.41 1.82 8.32
C PRO A 315 1.78 2.11 7.69
N LEU A 316 2.06 3.35 7.32
CA LEU A 316 3.35 3.73 6.71
C LEU A 316 4.53 3.37 7.62
N VAL A 317 4.33 3.37 8.93
CA VAL A 317 5.30 2.92 9.93
C VAL A 317 5.67 1.45 9.75
N ALA A 318 4.68 0.58 9.51
CA ALA A 318 4.93 -0.85 9.31
C ALA A 318 5.66 -1.13 8.00
N VAL A 319 5.28 -0.41 6.92
CA VAL A 319 5.97 -0.49 5.62
C VAL A 319 7.41 -0.02 5.73
N ASP A 320 7.63 1.13 6.39
CA ASP A 320 8.95 1.70 6.58
C ASP A 320 9.86 0.78 7.39
N GLU A 321 9.35 0.23 8.50
CA GLU A 321 10.09 -0.70 9.35
C GLU A 321 10.48 -1.98 8.59
N ALA A 322 9.59 -2.52 7.76
CA ALA A 322 9.89 -3.70 6.94
C ALA A 322 11.03 -3.42 5.93
N ILE A 323 11.01 -2.27 5.26
CA ILE A 323 12.02 -1.89 4.25
C ILE A 323 13.35 -1.56 4.91
N VAL A 324 13.34 -0.77 5.99
CA VAL A 324 14.56 -0.42 6.73
C VAL A 324 15.21 -1.67 7.32
N ASN A 325 14.43 -2.60 7.89
CA ASN A 325 14.97 -3.88 8.36
C ASN A 325 15.58 -4.70 7.23
N ALA A 326 14.96 -4.73 6.04
CA ALA A 326 15.57 -5.38 4.88
C ALA A 326 16.90 -4.74 4.50
N VAL A 327 16.99 -3.41 4.42
CA VAL A 327 18.25 -2.69 4.12
C VAL A 327 19.33 -3.00 5.17
N VAL A 328 18.98 -2.94 6.46
CA VAL A 328 19.94 -3.15 7.55
C VAL A 328 20.42 -4.60 7.62
N HIS A 329 19.55 -5.57 7.38
CA HIS A 329 19.87 -7.00 7.51
C HIS A 329 20.25 -7.66 6.18
N ARG A 330 20.33 -6.90 5.08
CA ARG A 330 20.73 -7.40 3.76
C ARG A 330 22.12 -8.02 3.78
N ASP A 331 22.27 -9.17 3.14
CA ASP A 331 23.59 -9.69 2.79
C ASP A 331 24.15 -8.93 1.58
N TYR A 332 24.97 -7.91 1.84
CA TYR A 332 25.58 -7.09 0.79
C TYR A 332 26.65 -7.84 -0.04
N SER A 333 27.07 -9.04 0.37
CA SER A 333 27.91 -9.91 -0.46
C SER A 333 27.13 -10.58 -1.61
N MET A 334 25.80 -10.60 -1.53
CA MET A 334 24.93 -11.18 -2.55
C MET A 334 24.58 -10.17 -3.64
N ASN A 335 24.57 -10.64 -4.89
CA ASN A 335 24.14 -9.88 -6.06
C ASN A 335 22.62 -9.99 -6.28
N ASN A 336 21.82 -9.59 -5.29
CA ASN A 336 20.36 -9.47 -5.41
C ASN A 336 19.90 -8.17 -4.71
N PRO A 337 18.97 -7.39 -5.28
CA PRO A 337 18.42 -6.21 -4.61
C PRO A 337 17.42 -6.59 -3.51
N VAL A 338 17.08 -5.62 -2.64
CA VAL A 338 15.87 -5.73 -1.83
C VAL A 338 14.68 -5.53 -2.76
N ILE A 339 13.74 -6.46 -2.80
CA ILE A 339 12.56 -6.38 -3.69
C ILE A 339 11.32 -6.18 -2.84
N CYS A 340 10.61 -5.08 -3.08
CA CYS A 340 9.32 -4.76 -2.49
C CYS A 340 8.24 -5.03 -3.55
N GLU A 341 7.37 -6.01 -3.34
CA GLU A 341 6.32 -6.43 -4.28
C GLU A 341 4.95 -6.12 -3.71
N ARG A 342 4.20 -5.23 -4.38
CA ARG A 342 2.85 -4.86 -3.97
C ARG A 342 1.79 -5.67 -4.73
N PHE A 343 1.13 -6.54 -3.97
CA PHE A 343 -0.14 -7.26 -4.15
C PHE A 343 -1.37 -6.34 -4.32
N HIS A 344 -2.54 -6.88 -4.60
CA HIS A 344 -3.81 -6.31 -4.12
C HIS A 344 -3.98 -6.59 -2.62
N ASN A 345 -3.79 -7.84 -2.21
CA ASN A 345 -3.96 -8.34 -0.84
C ASN A 345 -2.68 -8.41 0.03
N ALA A 346 -1.52 -8.03 -0.49
CA ALA A 346 -0.25 -8.14 0.25
C ALA A 346 0.80 -7.10 -0.18
N LEU A 347 1.78 -6.86 0.68
CA LEU A 347 3.06 -6.22 0.36
C LEU A 347 4.17 -7.15 0.87
N ILE A 348 5.02 -7.64 -0.03
CA ILE A 348 6.14 -8.52 0.29
C ILE A 348 7.43 -7.73 0.22
N VAL A 349 8.24 -7.76 1.28
CA VAL A 349 9.61 -7.23 1.26
C VAL A 349 10.57 -8.42 1.32
N ARG A 350 11.24 -8.70 0.21
CA ARG A 350 12.24 -9.76 0.07
C ARG A 350 13.63 -9.22 0.29
N ASN A 351 14.31 -9.79 1.25
CA ASN A 351 15.66 -9.45 1.64
C ASN A 351 16.64 -10.59 1.29
N PRO A 352 17.75 -10.31 0.58
CA PRO A 352 18.83 -11.25 0.40
C PRO A 352 19.51 -11.60 1.74
N GLY A 353 19.68 -12.89 2.01
CA GLY A 353 20.31 -13.40 3.22
C GLY A 353 19.33 -14.03 4.22
N ARG A 354 19.83 -15.00 4.97
CA ARG A 354 19.11 -15.65 6.08
C ARG A 354 18.94 -14.70 7.27
N LEU A 355 17.78 -14.79 7.93
CA LEU A 355 17.51 -14.14 9.21
C LEU A 355 18.43 -14.70 10.32
N LEU A 356 19.19 -13.82 10.98
CA LEU A 356 20.11 -14.17 12.06
C LEU A 356 19.48 -13.87 13.44
N GLN A 357 19.62 -14.79 14.39
CA GLN A 357 19.11 -14.66 15.76
C GLN A 357 20.20 -15.01 16.79
N GLN A 358 20.12 -14.42 17.98
CA GLN A 358 21.16 -14.60 19.01
C GLN A 358 21.18 -16.00 19.64
N GLU A 359 20.03 -16.65 19.80
CA GLU A 359 19.92 -17.83 20.68
C GLU A 359 19.00 -18.94 20.18
N ARG A 360 18.13 -18.69 19.20
CA ARG A 360 17.14 -19.64 18.72
C ARG A 360 17.03 -19.58 17.21
N ASP A 361 16.77 -20.71 16.59
CA ASP A 361 16.32 -20.73 15.22
C ASP A 361 14.81 -20.50 15.17
N VAL A 362 14.33 -19.91 14.09
CA VAL A 362 12.90 -19.77 13.80
C VAL A 362 12.44 -20.86 12.85
N PRO A 363 11.14 -21.24 12.88
CA PRO A 363 10.55 -22.05 11.81
C PRO A 363 10.75 -21.39 10.44
N SER A 364 10.67 -22.18 9.36
CA SER A 364 10.73 -21.65 7.99
C SER A 364 9.62 -20.65 7.71
N GLU A 365 8.43 -20.84 8.30
CA GLU A 365 7.33 -19.89 8.21
C GLU A 365 6.76 -19.60 9.60
N PHE A 366 6.62 -18.32 9.94
CA PHE A 366 6.02 -17.91 11.21
C PHE A 366 5.42 -16.51 11.13
N SER A 367 4.59 -16.17 12.12
CA SER A 367 4.00 -14.84 12.27
C SER A 367 4.56 -14.15 13.51
N LEU A 368 4.69 -12.82 13.46
CA LEU A 368 5.31 -12.03 14.54
C LEU A 368 4.52 -12.00 15.86
N ASP A 369 3.23 -12.33 15.83
CA ASP A 369 2.41 -12.46 17.03
C ASP A 369 2.71 -13.75 17.81
N ALA A 370 3.12 -14.81 17.11
CA ALA A 370 3.47 -16.10 17.70
C ALA A 370 4.95 -16.21 18.09
N TYR A 371 5.85 -15.49 17.41
CA TYR A 371 7.30 -15.57 17.63
C TYR A 371 7.93 -14.20 17.81
N LEU A 372 8.54 -13.98 18.97
CA LEU A 372 9.32 -12.78 19.23
C LEU A 372 10.70 -12.89 18.57
N LEU A 373 11.02 -11.93 17.70
CA LEU A 373 12.36 -11.84 17.10
C LEU A 373 13.35 -11.15 18.03
N ASN A 374 14.45 -11.82 18.32
CA ASN A 374 15.67 -11.21 18.86
C ASN A 374 16.77 -11.27 17.78
N SER A 375 16.63 -10.42 16.76
CA SER A 375 17.49 -10.46 15.58
C SER A 375 18.88 -9.89 15.87
N VAL A 376 19.90 -10.53 15.30
CA VAL A 376 21.26 -9.99 15.26
C VAL A 376 21.39 -9.12 14.01
N PRO A 377 21.89 -7.88 14.11
CA PRO A 377 22.24 -7.11 12.93
C PRO A 377 23.35 -7.83 12.16
N ARG A 378 23.07 -8.21 10.91
CA ARG A 378 24.12 -8.70 10.00
C ARG A 378 25.16 -7.61 9.74
N ASN A 379 24.68 -6.36 9.67
CA ASN A 379 25.48 -5.18 9.40
C ASN A 379 25.46 -4.24 10.64
N PRO A 380 26.21 -4.55 11.71
CA PRO A 380 26.21 -3.75 12.93
C PRO A 380 26.68 -2.30 12.73
N ARG A 381 27.63 -2.04 11.81
CA ARG A 381 28.10 -0.68 11.53
C ARG A 381 27.03 0.15 10.82
N LEU A 382 26.43 -0.40 9.74
CA LEU A 382 25.32 0.24 9.06
C LEU A 382 24.14 0.51 10.00
N MET A 383 23.81 -0.45 10.88
CA MET A 383 22.77 -0.25 11.88
C MET A 383 23.10 0.89 12.85
N GLN A 384 24.34 0.96 13.35
CA GLN A 384 24.77 2.02 14.25
C GLN A 384 24.63 3.40 13.58
N TRP A 385 25.10 3.54 12.33
CA TRP A 385 25.01 4.81 11.61
C TRP A 385 23.56 5.20 11.30
N LEU A 386 22.69 4.25 10.90
CA LEU A 386 21.27 4.54 10.67
C LEU A 386 20.52 4.93 11.96
N LYS A 387 20.93 4.43 13.14
CA LYS A 387 20.41 4.91 14.44
C LYS A 387 20.79 6.35 14.75
N LEU A 388 21.93 6.84 14.23
CA LEU A 388 22.40 8.21 14.42
C LEU A 388 21.76 9.18 13.43
N MET A 389 21.53 8.77 12.19
CA MET A 389 20.90 9.62 11.17
C MET A 389 19.47 10.03 11.58
N ARG A 390 19.01 11.18 11.07
CA ARG A 390 17.69 11.72 11.37
C ARG A 390 16.93 12.03 10.07
N ASP A 391 15.65 11.72 10.03
CA ASP A 391 14.80 12.13 8.92
C ASP A 391 14.47 13.63 8.98
N GLU A 392 13.78 14.14 7.96
CA GLU A 392 13.36 15.54 7.85
C GLU A 392 12.46 16.00 9.02
N ARG A 393 11.91 15.05 9.79
CA ARG A 393 11.04 15.28 10.95
C ARG A 393 11.79 15.10 12.28
N GLY A 394 13.10 14.86 12.24
CA GLY A 394 13.96 14.67 13.42
C GLY A 394 13.87 13.27 14.05
N ASN A 395 13.25 12.29 13.41
CA ASN A 395 13.20 10.91 13.90
C ASN A 395 14.41 10.10 13.40
N ALA A 396 14.92 9.20 14.23
CA ALA A 396 15.96 8.26 13.80
C ALA A 396 15.45 7.34 12.67
N PHE A 397 16.31 6.98 11.71
CA PHE A 397 15.95 6.02 10.66
C PHE A 397 15.68 4.62 11.22
N VAL A 398 16.39 4.24 12.28
CA VAL A 398 16.26 2.95 12.98
C VAL A 398 16.15 3.22 14.49
N ARG A 399 15.21 2.54 15.18
CA ARG A 399 15.11 2.53 16.65
C ARG A 399 15.72 1.25 17.25
N GLN A 400 15.48 0.95 18.53
CA GLN A 400 16.02 -0.27 19.15
C GLN A 400 15.50 -1.55 18.45
N LEU A 401 16.39 -2.54 18.33
CA LEU A 401 16.31 -3.77 17.52
C LEU A 401 15.08 -4.66 17.76
N SER A 402 14.39 -4.46 18.88
CA SER A 402 13.21 -5.25 19.29
C SER A 402 11.94 -4.41 19.41
N GLU A 403 12.05 -3.09 19.32
CA GLU A 403 10.92 -2.15 19.38
C GLU A 403 10.27 -2.02 18.00
N GLY A 404 11.08 -2.05 16.94
CA GLY A 404 10.63 -1.93 15.55
C GLY A 404 9.64 -3.01 15.11
N THR A 405 10.00 -4.29 15.27
CA THR A 405 9.12 -5.42 14.90
C THR A 405 7.84 -5.48 15.75
N LYS A 406 7.93 -5.15 17.05
CA LYS A 406 6.77 -5.03 17.94
C LYS A 406 5.84 -3.91 17.48
N ARG A 407 6.39 -2.75 17.15
CA ARG A 407 5.63 -1.60 16.66
C ARG A 407 4.97 -1.91 15.33
N MET A 408 5.69 -2.53 14.40
CA MET A 408 5.11 -3.02 13.14
C MET A 408 3.89 -3.92 13.39
N CYS A 409 3.97 -4.85 14.34
CA CYS A 409 2.82 -5.68 14.72
C CYS A 409 1.67 -4.87 15.35
N GLN A 410 1.98 -3.91 16.23
CA GLN A 410 0.98 -3.05 16.88
C GLN A 410 0.24 -2.16 15.88
N GLU A 411 0.96 -1.52 14.96
CA GLU A 411 0.41 -0.62 13.94
C GLU A 411 -0.48 -1.39 12.95
N MET A 412 -0.07 -2.61 12.57
CA MET A 412 -0.91 -3.51 11.76
C MET A 412 -2.20 -3.89 12.51
N ALA A 413 -2.09 -4.23 13.80
CA ALA A 413 -3.24 -4.57 14.64
C ALA A 413 -4.20 -3.38 14.86
N GLN A 414 -3.68 -2.15 14.97
CA GLN A 414 -4.50 -0.93 15.09
C GLN A 414 -5.41 -0.70 13.87
N LEU A 415 -4.98 -1.11 12.67
CA LEU A 415 -5.81 -1.12 11.46
C LEU A 415 -6.63 -2.40 11.29
N GLY A 416 -6.57 -3.35 12.23
CA GLY A 416 -7.23 -4.65 12.10
C GLY A 416 -6.68 -5.50 10.94
N LEU A 417 -5.39 -5.33 10.62
CA LEU A 417 -4.67 -6.16 9.65
C LEU A 417 -4.03 -7.36 10.37
N PRO A 418 -3.83 -8.50 9.66
CA PRO A 418 -3.09 -9.64 10.20
C PRO A 418 -1.65 -9.25 10.59
N ALA A 419 -1.10 -9.97 11.56
CA ALA A 419 0.30 -9.81 11.93
C ALA A 419 1.24 -10.12 10.75
N PRO A 420 2.40 -9.44 10.63
CA PRO A 420 3.38 -9.72 9.58
C PRO A 420 3.84 -11.17 9.59
N LYS A 421 3.83 -11.82 8.42
CA LYS A 421 4.30 -13.20 8.24
C LYS A 421 5.71 -13.20 7.65
N TYR A 422 6.60 -13.99 8.26
CA TYR A 422 7.94 -14.24 7.77
C TYR A 422 8.00 -15.60 7.06
N ASP A 423 8.70 -15.60 5.93
CA ASP A 423 9.16 -16.79 5.22
C ASP A 423 10.68 -16.71 5.17
N VAL A 424 11.33 -17.67 5.83
CA VAL A 424 12.77 -17.74 6.02
C VAL A 424 13.25 -19.01 5.35
N ASP A 425 14.04 -18.84 4.29
CA ASP A 425 14.77 -19.92 3.65
C ASP A 425 16.27 -19.83 4.01
N GLY A 426 17.08 -20.75 3.48
CA GLY A 426 18.52 -20.80 3.78
C GLY A 426 19.34 -19.62 3.23
N VAL A 427 18.79 -18.82 2.31
CA VAL A 427 19.52 -17.80 1.51
C VAL A 427 18.79 -16.46 1.42
N SER A 428 17.54 -16.37 1.85
CA SER A 428 16.65 -15.22 1.70
C SER A 428 15.62 -15.19 2.83
N THR A 429 15.15 -13.97 3.12
CA THR A 429 14.11 -13.72 4.11
C THR A 429 13.05 -12.83 3.48
N ALA A 430 11.79 -13.21 3.56
CA ALA A 430 10.68 -12.39 3.09
C ALA A 430 9.74 -12.08 4.25
N VAL A 431 9.33 -10.81 4.37
CA VAL A 431 8.24 -10.41 5.25
C VAL A 431 7.04 -10.00 4.41
N THR A 432 5.87 -10.54 4.74
CA THR A 432 4.61 -10.26 4.06
C THR A 432 3.69 -9.50 5.00
N LEU A 433 3.32 -8.28 4.60
CA LEU A 433 2.25 -7.50 5.22
C LEU A 433 0.97 -7.78 4.44
N PHE A 434 0.01 -8.48 5.05
CA PHE A 434 -1.28 -8.73 4.42
C PHE A 434 -2.18 -7.50 4.52
N SER A 435 -2.96 -7.28 3.48
CA SER A 435 -3.98 -6.25 3.39
C SER A 435 -5.35 -6.87 3.20
N ASN A 436 -6.33 -6.30 3.88
CA ASN A 436 -7.75 -6.56 3.65
C ASN A 436 -8.39 -5.46 2.80
N ALA A 437 -7.60 -4.74 2.00
CA ALA A 437 -8.05 -3.65 1.13
C ALA A 437 -9.27 -4.02 0.29
N LEU A 438 -9.29 -5.21 -0.35
CA LEU A 438 -10.44 -5.66 -1.13
C LEU A 438 -11.70 -5.84 -0.27
N GLN A 439 -11.57 -6.39 0.94
CA GLN A 439 -12.68 -6.50 1.89
C GLN A 439 -13.12 -5.12 2.38
N ARG A 440 -12.19 -4.20 2.67
CA ARG A 440 -12.51 -2.82 3.06
C ARG A 440 -13.17 -2.05 1.93
N GLU A 441 -12.72 -2.21 0.69
CA GLU A 441 -13.35 -1.64 -0.49
C GLU A 441 -14.74 -2.24 -0.70
N ALA A 442 -14.88 -3.57 -0.56
CA ALA A 442 -16.18 -4.22 -0.60
C ALA A 442 -17.09 -3.75 0.54
N LEU A 443 -16.57 -3.51 1.76
CA LEU A 443 -17.30 -2.94 2.89
C LEU A 443 -17.56 -1.44 2.76
N LEU A 444 -16.77 -0.70 1.99
CA LEU A 444 -17.04 0.70 1.65
C LEU A 444 -18.04 0.79 0.50
N GLN A 445 -18.07 -0.20 -0.40
CA GLN A 445 -19.08 -0.33 -1.45
C GLN A 445 -20.40 -0.91 -0.92
N ALA A 446 -20.33 -1.86 0.02
CA ALA A 446 -21.47 -2.42 0.72
C ALA A 446 -21.91 -1.52 1.88
N GLY A 447 -21.00 -0.82 2.55
CA GLY A 447 -21.29 0.28 3.48
C GLY A 447 -21.60 1.59 2.78
N ALA A 448 -21.45 1.66 1.44
CA ALA A 448 -22.16 2.61 0.60
C ALA A 448 -23.60 2.15 0.30
N GLU A 449 -24.04 0.99 0.81
CA GLU A 449 -25.42 0.79 1.30
C GLU A 449 -25.56 1.38 2.72
N LEU A 450 -24.96 2.54 2.96
CA LEU A 450 -25.59 3.48 3.85
C LEU A 450 -27.02 3.67 3.32
N GLU A 451 -28.01 3.77 4.20
CA GLU A 451 -29.32 4.36 3.89
C GLU A 451 -29.12 5.83 3.52
N VAL A 452 -28.40 6.09 2.43
CA VAL A 452 -28.42 7.36 1.74
C VAL A 452 -29.73 7.32 0.99
N SER A 453 -30.57 8.32 1.23
CA SER A 453 -31.73 8.57 0.39
C SER A 453 -31.25 8.74 -1.06
N GLU A 454 -31.36 7.68 -1.85
CA GLU A 454 -31.06 7.66 -3.27
C GLU A 454 -32.33 8.01 -4.05
N PHE A 455 -32.21 8.95 -5.00
CA PHE A 455 -33.25 9.17 -5.98
C PHE A 455 -33.00 8.19 -7.13
N ALA A 456 -33.81 7.14 -7.24
CA ALA A 456 -33.68 6.16 -8.31
C ALA A 456 -35.02 5.86 -8.98
N ASN A 457 -35.01 5.88 -10.31
CA ASN A 457 -36.11 5.35 -11.11
C ASN A 457 -35.87 3.86 -11.32
N LEU A 458 -36.57 3.02 -10.56
CA LEU A 458 -36.36 1.57 -10.54
C LEU A 458 -37.15 0.88 -11.67
N PHE A 459 -36.45 0.37 -12.69
CA PHE A 459 -37.06 -0.44 -13.75
C PHE A 459 -36.71 -1.92 -13.56
N PRO A 460 -37.70 -2.81 -13.32
CA PRO A 460 -37.42 -4.22 -13.05
C PRO A 460 -36.72 -4.94 -14.21
N LEU A 461 -35.71 -5.74 -13.89
CA LEU A 461 -35.07 -6.67 -14.81
C LEU A 461 -35.60 -8.10 -14.59
N THR A 462 -35.88 -8.80 -15.68
CA THR A 462 -36.34 -10.20 -15.66
C THR A 462 -35.27 -11.10 -16.26
N ILE A 463 -34.75 -12.05 -15.50
CA ILE A 463 -33.75 -13.01 -15.97
C ILE A 463 -34.45 -14.34 -16.29
N THR A 464 -34.28 -14.84 -17.50
CA THR A 464 -34.76 -16.15 -17.93
C THR A 464 -33.60 -17.02 -18.40
N ALA A 465 -33.47 -18.22 -17.85
CA ALA A 465 -32.48 -19.20 -18.28
C ALA A 465 -32.93 -19.90 -19.57
N SER A 466 -31.97 -20.19 -20.46
CA SER A 466 -32.23 -20.90 -21.72
C SER A 466 -32.83 -22.30 -21.54
N SER A 467 -32.67 -22.92 -20.36
CA SER A 467 -33.17 -24.25 -20.00
C SER A 467 -34.48 -24.26 -19.19
N GLY A 468 -35.10 -23.10 -18.92
CA GLY A 468 -36.34 -23.00 -18.14
C GLY A 468 -36.20 -23.23 -16.62
N ALA A 469 -34.99 -23.53 -16.12
CA ALA A 469 -34.72 -23.63 -14.68
C ALA A 469 -34.38 -22.26 -14.07
N VAL A 470 -35.04 -21.90 -12.98
CA VAL A 470 -34.71 -20.71 -12.17
C VAL A 470 -33.39 -21.00 -11.44
N ARG A 471 -32.30 -20.28 -11.79
CA ARG A 471 -31.03 -20.37 -11.05
C ARG A 471 -31.13 -19.57 -9.76
N ASN A 472 -30.72 -20.17 -8.64
CA ASN A 472 -30.41 -19.44 -7.42
C ASN A 472 -29.01 -18.81 -7.59
N SER A 473 -28.99 -17.47 -7.54
CA SER A 473 -27.87 -16.53 -7.44
C SER A 473 -26.47 -17.16 -7.27
N MET A 474 -25.68 -17.09 -8.34
CA MET A 474 -24.24 -16.85 -8.20
C MET A 474 -24.05 -15.38 -7.80
N ASP A 475 -22.85 -15.05 -7.32
CA ASP A 475 -22.41 -13.73 -6.86
C ASP A 475 -23.10 -12.55 -7.58
N ALA A 476 -23.97 -11.82 -6.87
CA ALA A 476 -24.74 -10.70 -7.41
C ALA A 476 -23.83 -9.56 -7.94
N SER A 477 -22.55 -9.53 -7.54
CA SER A 477 -21.56 -8.61 -8.09
C SER A 477 -21.19 -8.97 -9.54
N PHE A 478 -20.93 -10.26 -9.80
CA PHE A 478 -20.56 -10.76 -11.12
C PHE A 478 -21.70 -10.58 -12.14
N GLU A 479 -22.92 -10.90 -11.75
CA GLU A 479 -24.11 -10.75 -12.63
C GLU A 479 -24.34 -9.28 -13.01
N ARG A 480 -24.18 -8.34 -12.07
CA ARG A 480 -24.31 -6.89 -12.35
C ARG A 480 -23.28 -6.41 -13.36
N ARG A 481 -22.01 -6.80 -13.20
CA ARG A 481 -20.94 -6.42 -14.12
C ARG A 481 -21.20 -6.95 -15.52
N ALA A 482 -21.57 -8.23 -15.63
CA ALA A 482 -21.86 -8.86 -16.91
C ALA A 482 -23.04 -8.20 -17.64
N ILE A 483 -24.12 -7.85 -16.91
CA ILE A 483 -25.27 -7.12 -17.49
C ILE A 483 -24.84 -5.73 -17.98
N MET A 484 -24.02 -4.99 -17.20
CA MET A 484 -23.54 -3.67 -17.58
C MET A 484 -22.66 -3.70 -18.83
N ASP A 485 -21.76 -4.69 -18.95
CA ASP A 485 -20.89 -4.85 -20.12
C ASP A 485 -21.70 -5.20 -21.38
N CYS A 486 -22.69 -6.10 -21.25
CA CYS A 486 -23.62 -6.41 -22.34
C CYS A 486 -24.48 -5.20 -22.74
N LEU A 487 -24.96 -4.42 -21.77
CA LEU A 487 -25.74 -3.20 -22.02
C LEU A 487 -24.90 -2.15 -22.76
N GLU A 488 -23.64 -1.94 -22.37
CA GLU A 488 -22.74 -1.02 -23.06
C GLU A 488 -22.57 -1.42 -24.53
N ASN A 489 -22.28 -2.70 -24.79
CA ASN A 489 -22.11 -3.22 -26.14
C ASN A 489 -23.39 -3.08 -26.99
N ALA A 490 -24.55 -3.39 -26.40
CA ALA A 490 -25.84 -3.26 -27.07
C ALA A 490 -26.21 -1.79 -27.35
N LEU A 491 -25.88 -0.86 -26.46
CA LEU A 491 -26.07 0.58 -26.71
C LEU A 491 -25.19 1.06 -27.87
N ARG A 492 -23.92 0.64 -27.92
CA ARG A 492 -22.99 0.99 -29.01
C ARG A 492 -23.51 0.55 -30.37
N SER A 493 -24.12 -0.63 -30.48
CA SER A 493 -24.70 -1.12 -31.74
C SER A 493 -25.98 -0.38 -32.15
N HIS A 494 -26.75 0.15 -31.19
CA HIS A 494 -28.02 0.84 -31.43
C HIS A 494 -27.90 2.38 -31.51
N LYS A 495 -26.78 2.88 -32.06
CA LYS A 495 -26.53 4.32 -32.30
C LYS A 495 -26.52 5.19 -31.02
N TRP A 496 -26.08 4.64 -29.90
CA TRP A 496 -25.71 5.43 -28.73
C TRP A 496 -24.22 5.76 -28.73
N PHE A 497 -23.87 6.83 -28.05
CA PHE A 497 -22.49 7.21 -27.76
C PHE A 497 -22.24 7.05 -26.26
N ILE A 498 -21.19 6.31 -25.91
CA ILE A 498 -20.80 6.02 -24.53
C ILE A 498 -19.72 7.01 -24.08
N HIS A 499 -19.97 7.78 -23.03
CA HIS A 499 -19.00 8.75 -22.48
C HIS A 499 -18.05 8.10 -21.48
N ARG A 500 -18.60 7.38 -20.51
CA ARG A 500 -17.85 6.73 -19.44
C ARG A 500 -18.61 5.51 -18.92
N ASN A 501 -17.86 4.47 -18.57
CA ASN A 501 -18.32 3.33 -17.79
C ASN A 501 -17.28 3.12 -16.68
N THR A 502 -17.61 3.53 -15.46
CA THR A 502 -16.67 3.46 -14.33
C THR A 502 -17.45 3.16 -13.06
N TYR A 503 -16.95 2.23 -12.23
CA TYR A 503 -17.61 1.82 -10.98
C TYR A 503 -19.09 1.41 -11.16
N GLY A 504 -19.43 0.72 -12.25
CA GLY A 504 -20.81 0.29 -12.53
C GLY A 504 -21.78 1.42 -12.90
N ARG A 505 -21.25 2.59 -13.27
CA ARG A 505 -22.02 3.75 -13.74
C ARG A 505 -21.71 4.03 -15.21
N LEU A 506 -22.67 3.69 -16.08
CA LEU A 506 -22.57 3.91 -17.52
C LEU A 506 -23.28 5.21 -17.89
N VAL A 507 -22.61 6.11 -18.61
CA VAL A 507 -23.20 7.36 -19.08
C VAL A 507 -23.18 7.40 -20.60
N ALA A 508 -24.35 7.56 -21.21
CA ALA A 508 -24.50 7.54 -22.66
C ALA A 508 -25.62 8.45 -23.16
N HIS A 509 -25.51 8.87 -24.42
CA HIS A 509 -26.59 9.60 -25.11
C HIS A 509 -26.92 8.99 -26.48
N PRO A 510 -28.14 9.15 -27.00
CA PRO A 510 -28.45 8.82 -28.38
C PRO A 510 -27.68 9.75 -29.33
N LYS A 511 -27.03 9.24 -30.38
CA LYS A 511 -26.16 10.05 -31.28
C LYS A 511 -26.85 11.27 -31.93
N ALA A 512 -28.17 11.31 -32.00
CA ALA A 512 -28.95 12.41 -32.59
C ALA A 512 -29.62 13.34 -31.55
N SER A 513 -29.06 13.45 -30.35
CA SER A 513 -29.67 14.21 -29.24
C SER A 513 -29.03 15.57 -28.94
N GLU A 514 -28.03 16.01 -29.70
CA GLU A 514 -27.33 17.29 -29.48
C GLU A 514 -28.31 18.46 -29.35
N VAL A 515 -28.13 19.28 -28.30
CA VAL A 515 -28.91 20.51 -28.13
C VAL A 515 -28.56 21.49 -29.25
N VAL A 516 -29.57 22.10 -29.85
CA VAL A 516 -29.39 23.13 -30.88
C VAL A 516 -28.88 24.42 -30.23
N LEU A 517 -27.60 24.72 -30.44
CA LEU A 517 -26.94 25.95 -30.00
C LEU A 517 -26.60 26.86 -31.19
N PRO A 518 -26.45 28.18 -31.00
CA PRO A 518 -25.97 29.10 -32.04
C PRO A 518 -24.63 28.64 -32.63
N GLN A 519 -24.44 28.80 -33.95
CA GLN A 519 -23.26 28.31 -34.66
C GLN A 519 -21.90 28.69 -34.04
N PRO A 520 -21.66 29.96 -33.61
CA PRO A 520 -20.40 30.33 -32.96
C PRO A 520 -20.16 29.60 -31.63
N VAL A 521 -21.22 29.30 -30.88
CA VAL A 521 -21.15 28.57 -29.62
C VAL A 521 -20.92 27.07 -29.88
N ARG A 522 -21.63 26.51 -30.86
CA ARG A 522 -21.59 25.08 -31.21
C ARG A 522 -20.21 24.59 -31.66
N GLN A 523 -19.39 25.49 -32.22
CA GLN A 523 -18.01 25.21 -32.59
C GLN A 523 -17.07 25.05 -31.38
N LEU A 524 -17.43 25.62 -30.23
CA LEU A 524 -16.61 25.63 -29.01
C LEU A 524 -17.14 24.70 -27.93
N VAL A 525 -18.47 24.57 -27.81
CA VAL A 525 -19.12 23.73 -26.81
C VAL A 525 -20.33 23.00 -27.39
N ARG A 526 -20.52 21.76 -26.97
CA ARG A 526 -21.70 20.95 -27.31
C ARG A 526 -22.34 20.40 -26.05
N LEU A 527 -23.67 20.35 -26.05
CA LEU A 527 -24.48 19.87 -24.94
C LEU A 527 -25.28 18.65 -25.40
N PHE A 528 -25.21 17.57 -24.62
CA PHE A 528 -25.86 16.30 -24.95
C PHE A 528 -26.77 15.85 -23.80
N PRO A 529 -28.10 15.84 -23.99
CA PRO A 529 -29.05 15.18 -23.11
C PRO A 529 -28.66 13.70 -23.01
N SER A 530 -28.19 13.31 -21.84
CA SER A 530 -27.54 12.02 -21.60
C SER A 530 -28.29 11.27 -20.50
N TYR A 531 -28.02 9.98 -20.40
CA TYR A 531 -28.62 9.10 -19.42
C TYR A 531 -27.54 8.33 -18.69
N VAL A 532 -27.74 8.18 -17.39
CA VAL A 532 -26.94 7.34 -16.51
C VAL A 532 -27.68 6.03 -16.34
N PHE A 533 -27.00 4.92 -16.56
CA PHE A 533 -27.50 3.56 -16.38
C PHE A 533 -26.70 2.87 -15.29
N GLN A 534 -27.40 2.24 -14.35
CA GLN A 534 -26.80 1.43 -13.29
C GLN A 534 -27.66 0.20 -13.02
N VAL A 535 -27.05 -0.96 -12.82
CA VAL A 535 -27.77 -2.15 -12.34
C VAL A 535 -27.65 -2.21 -10.82
N ARG A 536 -28.79 -2.21 -10.13
CA ARG A 536 -28.87 -2.30 -8.67
C ARG A 536 -29.65 -3.55 -8.26
N SER A 537 -29.33 -4.07 -7.08
CA SER A 537 -30.10 -5.14 -6.45
C SER A 537 -30.82 -4.57 -5.24
N TYR A 538 -32.16 -4.68 -5.22
CA TYR A 538 -32.98 -4.28 -4.08
C TYR A 538 -33.93 -5.42 -3.74
N PHE A 539 -34.02 -5.78 -2.45
CA PHE A 539 -34.94 -6.82 -1.97
C PHE A 539 -34.84 -8.15 -2.75
N GLY A 540 -33.62 -8.54 -3.13
CA GLY A 540 -33.34 -9.77 -3.90
C GLY A 540 -33.78 -9.72 -5.37
N ARG A 541 -34.09 -8.53 -5.91
CA ARG A 541 -34.47 -8.31 -7.31
C ARG A 541 -33.52 -7.32 -7.97
N LEU A 542 -33.23 -7.54 -9.25
CA LEU A 542 -32.39 -6.64 -10.04
C LEU A 542 -33.23 -5.57 -10.74
N PHE A 543 -32.72 -4.35 -10.72
CA PHE A 543 -33.32 -3.18 -11.35
C PHE A 543 -32.29 -2.48 -12.20
N LEU A 544 -32.73 -1.97 -13.35
CA LEU A 544 -32.02 -0.96 -14.10
C LEU A 544 -32.46 0.41 -13.59
N VAL A 545 -31.54 1.15 -12.99
CA VAL A 545 -31.72 2.55 -12.60
C VAL A 545 -31.32 3.42 -13.78
N VAL A 546 -32.23 4.29 -14.20
CA VAL A 546 -32.01 5.22 -15.33
C VAL A 546 -32.28 6.65 -14.88
N ASP A 547 -31.27 7.51 -15.03
CA ASP A 547 -31.38 8.93 -14.68
C ASP A 547 -30.97 9.83 -15.84
N TYR A 548 -31.73 10.90 -16.04
CA TYR A 548 -31.42 11.93 -17.03
C TYR A 548 -30.36 12.90 -16.49
N THR A 549 -29.35 13.17 -17.32
CA THR A 549 -28.28 14.13 -17.08
C THR A 549 -27.97 14.94 -18.35
N LEU A 550 -27.02 15.86 -18.26
CA LEU A 550 -26.52 16.64 -19.39
C LEU A 550 -24.99 16.55 -19.42
N GLU A 551 -24.44 16.01 -20.51
CA GLU A 551 -22.99 16.01 -20.73
C GLU A 551 -22.59 17.26 -21.51
N VAL A 552 -21.52 17.92 -21.05
CA VAL A 552 -20.97 19.15 -21.62
C VAL A 552 -19.62 18.82 -22.23
N HIS A 553 -19.51 18.99 -23.54
CA HIS A 553 -18.31 18.64 -24.28
C HIS A 553 -17.64 19.86 -24.89
N ASN A 554 -16.33 19.89 -24.78
CA ASN A 554 -15.50 20.78 -25.58
C ASN A 554 -15.56 20.35 -27.05
N ALA A 555 -15.76 21.33 -27.94
CA ALA A 555 -15.70 21.15 -29.38
C ALA A 555 -14.51 21.88 -30.03
N ALA A 556 -13.74 22.63 -29.24
CA ALA A 556 -12.50 23.24 -29.71
C ALA A 556 -11.38 22.20 -29.88
N THR A 557 -10.60 22.35 -30.95
CA THR A 557 -9.46 21.47 -31.25
C THR A 557 -8.28 21.79 -30.35
N ALA A 558 -7.37 20.82 -30.17
CA ALA A 558 -6.14 21.01 -29.41
C ALA A 558 -5.30 22.17 -29.98
N GLN A 559 -5.26 22.29 -31.32
CA GLN A 559 -4.62 23.41 -32.01
C GLN A 559 -5.20 24.78 -31.61
N TYR A 560 -6.53 24.90 -31.56
CA TYR A 560 -7.16 26.16 -31.14
C TYR A 560 -6.92 26.44 -29.66
N LEU A 561 -7.01 25.42 -28.80
CA LEU A 561 -6.80 25.59 -27.37
C LEU A 561 -5.36 26.03 -27.04
N GLN A 562 -4.35 25.56 -27.78
CA GLN A 562 -2.97 26.02 -27.61
C GLN A 562 -2.75 27.51 -27.92
N SER A 563 -3.62 28.11 -28.73
CA SER A 563 -3.55 29.55 -29.03
C SER A 563 -4.11 30.43 -27.91
N ILE A 564 -4.77 29.86 -26.91
CA ILE A 564 -5.44 30.58 -25.83
C ILE A 564 -4.49 30.68 -24.62
N PRO A 565 -4.10 31.90 -24.19
CA PRO A 565 -3.26 32.08 -23.02
C PRO A 565 -4.01 31.73 -21.73
N GLY A 566 -3.27 31.18 -20.76
CA GLY A 566 -3.78 30.86 -19.42
C GLY A 566 -4.41 29.47 -19.26
N LEU A 567 -4.40 28.62 -20.29
CA LEU A 567 -4.74 27.20 -20.14
C LEU A 567 -3.50 26.42 -19.69
N GLU A 568 -3.65 25.52 -18.71
CA GLU A 568 -2.56 24.62 -18.31
C GLU A 568 -2.25 23.61 -19.43
N SER A 569 -1.20 22.81 -19.25
CA SER A 569 -0.79 21.81 -20.23
C SER A 569 -1.94 20.83 -20.57
N LEU A 570 -2.15 20.64 -21.88
CA LEU A 570 -3.08 19.65 -22.42
C LEU A 570 -2.48 18.22 -22.44
N VAL A 571 -1.18 18.09 -22.20
CA VAL A 571 -0.47 16.81 -22.16
C VAL A 571 -0.93 15.97 -20.96
N GLY A 572 -1.14 14.67 -21.17
CA GLY A 572 -1.64 13.72 -20.18
C GLY A 572 -3.17 13.61 -20.10
N ARG A 573 -3.91 14.57 -20.69
CA ARG A 573 -5.38 14.58 -20.71
C ARG A 573 -5.94 13.59 -21.74
N THR A 574 -7.17 13.14 -21.50
CA THR A 574 -7.94 12.37 -22.48
C THR A 574 -8.52 13.29 -23.54
N ALA A 575 -8.66 12.76 -24.76
CA ALA A 575 -9.23 13.48 -25.89
C ALA A 575 -9.99 12.52 -26.80
N LEU A 576 -10.85 13.08 -27.65
CA LEU A 576 -11.31 12.39 -28.85
C LEU A 576 -10.38 12.78 -29.99
N ALA A 577 -9.78 11.82 -30.68
CA ALA A 577 -8.96 12.07 -31.86
C ALA A 577 -9.55 11.36 -33.07
N ARG A 578 -9.39 11.95 -34.25
CA ARG A 578 -9.73 11.29 -35.50
C ARG A 578 -8.49 10.61 -36.08
N CYS A 579 -8.51 9.29 -36.08
CA CYS A 579 -7.44 8.43 -36.56
C CYS A 579 -7.95 7.64 -37.77
N SER A 580 -7.31 7.81 -38.94
CA SER A 580 -7.67 7.08 -40.17
C SER A 580 -9.17 7.11 -40.52
N GLY A 581 -9.81 8.27 -40.30
CA GLY A 581 -11.24 8.48 -40.57
C GLY A 581 -12.21 8.00 -39.49
N LYS A 582 -11.74 7.35 -38.42
CA LYS A 582 -12.54 6.96 -37.26
C LYS A 582 -12.26 7.86 -36.06
N SER A 583 -13.28 8.17 -35.26
CA SER A 583 -13.12 8.94 -34.02
C SER A 583 -12.91 7.98 -32.86
N GLU A 584 -11.78 8.10 -32.18
CA GLU A 584 -11.37 7.21 -31.09
C GLU A 584 -10.95 8.01 -29.86
N ARG A 585 -11.13 7.41 -28.69
CA ARG A 585 -10.71 8.01 -27.42
C ARG A 585 -9.21 7.76 -27.24
N VAL A 586 -8.47 8.80 -26.90
CA VAL A 586 -7.00 8.76 -26.79
C VAL A 586 -6.51 9.51 -25.56
N ARG A 587 -5.24 9.30 -25.19
CA ARG A 587 -4.51 10.16 -24.25
C ARG A 587 -3.44 10.95 -24.99
N ILE A 588 -3.35 12.25 -24.73
CA ILE A 588 -2.34 13.13 -25.34
C ILE A 588 -0.99 12.88 -24.65
N LEU A 589 0.02 12.41 -25.39
CA LEU A 589 1.38 12.17 -24.87
C LEU A 589 2.29 13.37 -25.12
N SER A 590 2.15 14.00 -26.28
CA SER A 590 2.80 15.26 -26.61
C SER A 590 1.92 16.02 -27.60
N LEU A 591 2.07 17.34 -27.62
CA LEU A 591 1.26 18.22 -28.44
C LEU A 591 2.10 19.40 -28.94
N ASP A 592 2.14 19.57 -30.26
CA ASP A 592 2.70 20.73 -30.93
C ASP A 592 1.63 21.44 -31.78
N SER A 593 2.00 22.55 -32.42
CA SER A 593 1.07 23.41 -33.17
C SER A 593 0.48 22.78 -34.43
N GLN A 594 1.02 21.65 -34.90
CA GLN A 594 0.58 20.93 -36.11
C GLN A 594 0.18 19.48 -35.82
N TRP A 595 0.89 18.79 -34.93
CA TRP A 595 0.76 17.37 -34.63
C TRP A 595 0.63 17.10 -33.13
N ALA A 596 -0.16 16.08 -32.82
CA ALA A 596 -0.30 15.50 -31.50
C ALA A 596 0.15 14.05 -31.55
N LYS A 597 1.01 13.64 -30.61
CA LYS A 597 1.27 12.23 -30.36
C LYS A 597 0.25 11.74 -29.35
N VAL A 598 -0.55 10.75 -29.73
CA VAL A 598 -1.65 10.26 -28.92
C VAL A 598 -1.56 8.75 -28.71
N TYR A 599 -1.94 8.30 -27.53
CA TYR A 599 -2.06 6.89 -27.18
C TYR A 599 -3.50 6.41 -27.38
N LEU A 600 -3.69 5.39 -28.22
CA LEU A 600 -4.97 4.75 -28.50
C LEU A 600 -5.25 3.66 -27.47
N PHE A 601 -6.30 3.81 -26.68
CA PHE A 601 -6.66 2.80 -25.67
C PHE A 601 -7.13 1.48 -26.28
N GLY A 602 -7.75 1.50 -27.46
CA GLY A 602 -8.33 0.31 -28.08
C GLY A 602 -7.30 -0.61 -28.76
N SER A 603 -6.26 -0.02 -29.37
CA SER A 603 -5.20 -0.75 -30.06
C SER A 603 -3.88 -0.80 -29.29
N GLU A 604 -3.86 -0.21 -28.09
CA GLU A 604 -2.69 -0.09 -27.21
C GLU A 604 -1.44 0.45 -27.93
N SER A 605 -1.64 1.39 -28.86
CA SER A 605 -0.59 1.89 -29.74
C SER A 605 -0.49 3.41 -29.74
N GLU A 606 0.71 3.90 -30.05
CA GLU A 606 0.97 5.32 -30.21
C GLU A 606 0.84 5.71 -31.68
N VAL A 607 0.07 6.75 -31.96
CA VAL A 607 -0.14 7.27 -33.31
C VAL A 607 0.02 8.79 -33.30
N GLN A 608 0.56 9.31 -34.40
CA GLN A 608 0.66 10.74 -34.63
C GLN A 608 -0.54 11.20 -35.47
N VAL A 609 -1.27 12.20 -34.95
CA VAL A 609 -2.46 12.77 -35.60
C VAL A 609 -2.36 14.29 -35.65
N PRO A 610 -2.97 14.97 -36.63
CA PRO A 610 -2.97 16.43 -36.68
C PRO A 610 -3.62 17.02 -35.42
N SER A 611 -3.04 18.07 -34.83
CA SER A 611 -3.60 18.77 -33.65
C SER A 611 -4.98 19.39 -33.92
N SER A 612 -5.32 19.62 -35.19
CA SER A 612 -6.64 20.04 -35.67
C SER A 612 -7.70 18.93 -35.63
N GLU A 613 -7.29 17.67 -35.50
CA GLU A 613 -8.14 16.49 -35.43
C GLU A 613 -8.19 15.87 -34.03
N VAL A 614 -7.78 16.63 -33.01
CA VAL A 614 -7.81 16.24 -31.60
C VAL A 614 -8.71 17.21 -30.83
N TRP A 615 -9.67 16.69 -30.07
CA TRP A 615 -10.60 17.43 -29.22
C TRP A 615 -10.39 17.02 -27.75
N PRO A 616 -9.58 17.78 -26.97
CA PRO A 616 -9.29 17.45 -25.58
C PRO A 616 -10.51 17.58 -24.66
N ASP A 617 -10.60 16.69 -23.67
CA ASP A 617 -11.53 16.83 -22.54
C ASP A 617 -10.98 17.89 -21.57
N ILE A 618 -11.67 19.01 -21.44
CA ILE A 618 -11.28 20.13 -20.57
C ILE A 618 -12.38 20.47 -19.53
N PRO A 619 -12.01 21.01 -18.35
CA PRO A 619 -12.98 21.39 -17.33
C PRO A 619 -13.95 22.48 -17.80
N LYS A 620 -15.12 22.58 -17.15
CA LYS A 620 -16.14 23.59 -17.48
C LYS A 620 -15.62 25.03 -17.34
N SER A 621 -14.78 25.30 -16.33
CA SER A 621 -14.14 26.60 -16.13
C SER A 621 -13.30 27.02 -17.34
N TRP A 622 -12.59 26.06 -17.95
CA TRP A 622 -11.82 26.31 -19.16
C TRP A 622 -12.71 26.51 -20.38
N ILE A 623 -13.81 25.76 -20.52
CA ILE A 623 -14.78 25.97 -21.61
C ILE A 623 -15.36 27.40 -21.53
N ALA A 624 -15.68 27.88 -20.33
CA ALA A 624 -16.13 29.26 -20.12
C ALA A 624 -15.05 30.28 -20.55
N HIS A 625 -13.77 30.03 -20.22
CA HIS A 625 -12.64 30.84 -20.67
C HIS A 625 -12.49 30.84 -22.20
N VAL A 626 -12.61 29.68 -22.83
CA VAL A 626 -12.55 29.49 -24.29
C VAL A 626 -13.66 30.28 -24.99
N LEU A 627 -14.89 30.26 -24.47
CA LEU A 627 -16.01 31.05 -24.99
C LEU A 627 -15.74 32.56 -24.91
N ARG A 628 -15.22 33.04 -23.77
CA ARG A 628 -14.85 34.47 -23.58
C ARG A 628 -13.75 34.90 -24.54
N HIS A 629 -12.69 34.10 -24.67
CA HIS A 629 -11.58 34.38 -25.58
C HIS A 629 -12.01 34.35 -27.05
N GLY A 630 -12.94 33.47 -27.42
CA GLY A 630 -13.56 33.42 -28.74
C GLY A 630 -14.48 34.62 -29.06
N GLY A 631 -14.64 35.58 -28.13
CA GLY A 631 -15.52 36.74 -28.30
C GLY A 631 -17.01 36.40 -28.28
N VAL A 632 -17.37 35.19 -27.83
CA VAL A 632 -18.74 34.70 -27.84
C VAL A 632 -19.42 35.04 -26.51
N LYS A 633 -20.36 35.99 -26.53
CA LYS A 633 -21.21 36.29 -25.38
C LYS A 633 -22.28 35.21 -25.23
N PHE A 634 -21.98 34.17 -24.44
CA PHE A 634 -22.89 33.06 -24.17
C PHE A 634 -22.84 32.68 -22.69
N ASP A 635 -24.00 32.63 -22.04
CA ASP A 635 -24.14 32.17 -20.66
C ASP A 635 -24.24 30.64 -20.64
N LEU A 636 -23.08 30.00 -20.45
CA LEU A 636 -22.96 28.55 -20.42
C LEU A 636 -23.72 27.95 -19.22
N ASP A 637 -23.71 28.59 -18.06
CA ASP A 637 -24.36 28.08 -16.85
C ASP A 637 -25.87 28.13 -16.96
N ALA A 638 -26.44 29.21 -17.50
CA ALA A 638 -27.86 29.29 -17.80
C ALA A 638 -28.29 28.23 -18.82
N ALA A 639 -27.48 28.00 -19.87
CA ALA A 639 -27.76 26.97 -20.87
C ALA A 639 -27.69 25.55 -20.27
N ILE A 640 -26.73 25.28 -19.39
CA ILE A 640 -26.63 24.01 -18.66
C ILE A 640 -27.84 23.83 -17.75
N LYS A 641 -28.21 24.85 -16.96
CA LYS A 641 -29.38 24.81 -16.06
C LYS A 641 -30.68 24.56 -16.83
N LEU A 642 -30.85 25.19 -18.00
CA LEU A 642 -32.01 24.99 -18.86
C LEU A 642 -32.08 23.56 -19.42
N ASN A 643 -30.98 23.05 -19.97
CA ASN A 643 -30.97 21.76 -20.66
C ASN A 643 -30.83 20.55 -19.71
N SER A 644 -30.35 20.77 -18.49
CA SER A 644 -30.43 19.80 -17.37
C SER A 644 -31.81 19.81 -16.68
N LEU A 645 -32.72 20.67 -17.15
CA LEU A 645 -34.07 20.92 -16.62
C LEU A 645 -34.10 21.62 -15.25
N ALA A 646 -32.95 21.96 -14.67
CA ALA A 646 -32.85 22.54 -13.32
C ALA A 646 -33.59 23.87 -13.17
N SER A 647 -33.72 24.67 -14.23
CA SER A 647 -34.45 25.94 -14.21
C SER A 647 -35.93 25.84 -14.62
N GLN A 648 -36.44 24.65 -14.94
CA GLN A 648 -37.83 24.47 -15.39
C GLN A 648 -38.77 24.25 -14.22
N GLN A 649 -39.94 24.88 -14.27
CA GLN A 649 -41.04 24.55 -13.37
C GLN A 649 -41.48 23.10 -13.63
N ASN A 650 -41.62 22.29 -12.58
CA ASN A 650 -41.87 20.84 -12.66
C ASN A 650 -40.73 20.00 -13.27
N ALA A 651 -39.47 20.45 -13.17
CA ALA A 651 -38.28 19.74 -13.63
C ALA A 651 -38.29 18.22 -13.33
N ALA A 652 -38.68 17.82 -12.12
CA ALA A 652 -38.74 16.42 -11.69
C ALA A 652 -39.70 15.58 -12.54
N ARG A 653 -40.88 16.13 -12.86
CA ARG A 653 -41.88 15.46 -13.71
C ARG A 653 -41.36 15.30 -15.14
N THR A 654 -40.85 16.37 -15.73
CA THR A 654 -40.29 16.31 -17.10
C THR A 654 -39.10 15.36 -17.18
N ARG A 655 -38.29 15.28 -16.12
CA ARG A 655 -37.20 14.30 -16.00
C ARG A 655 -37.73 12.87 -16.04
N ALA A 656 -38.74 12.56 -15.22
CA ALA A 656 -39.37 11.24 -15.18
C ALA A 656 -39.99 10.86 -16.53
N GLU A 657 -40.68 11.79 -17.20
CA GLU A 657 -41.27 11.58 -18.54
C GLU A 657 -40.19 11.26 -19.60
N ARG A 658 -39.05 11.95 -19.58
CA ARG A 658 -37.91 11.68 -20.49
C ARG A 658 -37.24 10.34 -20.21
N VAL A 659 -37.04 10.00 -18.94
CA VAL A 659 -36.51 8.70 -18.50
C VAL A 659 -37.44 7.59 -18.98
N GLN A 660 -38.75 7.73 -18.74
CA GLN A 660 -39.77 6.78 -19.15
C GLN A 660 -39.77 6.54 -20.67
N ALA A 661 -39.78 7.62 -21.47
CA ALA A 661 -39.74 7.51 -22.93
C ALA A 661 -38.46 6.80 -23.42
N THR A 662 -37.34 7.06 -22.75
CA THR A 662 -36.06 6.43 -23.07
C THR A 662 -36.06 4.95 -22.73
N VAL A 663 -36.58 4.56 -21.56
CA VAL A 663 -36.70 3.14 -21.17
C VAL A 663 -37.62 2.38 -22.12
N VAL A 664 -38.77 2.95 -22.50
CA VAL A 664 -39.66 2.33 -23.50
C VAL A 664 -38.91 2.04 -24.80
N ARG A 665 -38.04 2.97 -25.24
CA ARG A 665 -37.18 2.76 -26.40
C ARG A 665 -36.15 1.67 -26.17
N LEU A 666 -35.50 1.62 -25.01
CA LEU A 666 -34.54 0.56 -24.68
C LEU A 666 -35.18 -0.83 -24.69
N VAL A 667 -36.41 -0.96 -24.19
CA VAL A 667 -37.15 -2.23 -24.21
C VAL A 667 -37.41 -2.71 -25.64
N SER A 668 -37.67 -1.79 -26.58
CA SER A 668 -37.89 -2.10 -27.99
C SER A 668 -36.60 -2.36 -28.77
N ASP A 669 -35.58 -1.52 -28.57
CA ASP A 669 -34.42 -1.43 -29.45
C ASP A 669 -33.21 -2.22 -28.91
N VAL A 670 -33.06 -2.35 -27.60
CA VAL A 670 -31.80 -2.83 -26.97
C VAL A 670 -32.00 -4.15 -26.22
N PHE A 671 -33.14 -4.33 -25.56
CA PHE A 671 -33.48 -5.54 -24.82
C PHE A 671 -34.30 -6.51 -25.68
N PRO A 672 -34.24 -7.83 -25.41
CA PRO A 672 -33.52 -8.49 -24.32
C PRO A 672 -32.00 -8.57 -24.56
N LEU A 673 -31.23 -8.43 -23.48
CA LEU A 673 -29.79 -8.67 -23.51
C LEU A 673 -29.51 -10.16 -23.32
N THR A 674 -28.51 -10.68 -24.01
CA THR A 674 -28.00 -12.04 -23.81
C THR A 674 -26.73 -11.96 -22.97
N VAL A 675 -26.77 -12.51 -21.75
CA VAL A 675 -25.63 -12.56 -20.82
C VAL A 675 -25.32 -14.03 -20.55
N LEU A 676 -24.21 -14.53 -21.08
CA LEU A 676 -23.87 -15.97 -21.08
C LEU A 676 -25.05 -16.80 -21.64
N ASP A 677 -25.60 -17.72 -20.84
CA ASP A 677 -26.74 -18.58 -21.19
C ASP A 677 -28.11 -18.05 -20.71
N THR A 678 -28.19 -16.77 -20.35
CA THR A 678 -29.41 -16.15 -19.82
C THR A 678 -29.86 -14.96 -20.65
N ARG A 679 -31.19 -14.80 -20.74
CA ARG A 679 -31.82 -13.62 -21.34
C ARG A 679 -32.29 -12.68 -20.25
N VAL A 680 -31.86 -11.43 -20.36
CA VAL A 680 -32.24 -10.35 -19.46
C VAL A 680 -33.22 -9.45 -20.18
N GLY A 681 -34.47 -9.44 -19.74
CA GLY A 681 -35.51 -8.51 -20.18
C GLY A 681 -35.59 -7.29 -19.27
N LEU A 682 -36.08 -6.17 -19.81
CA LEU A 682 -36.34 -4.93 -19.08
C LEU A 682 -37.83 -4.64 -19.13
N GLN A 683 -38.43 -4.33 -17.97
CA GLN A 683 -39.80 -3.84 -17.91
C GLN A 683 -39.85 -2.34 -18.18
N SER A 684 -40.79 -1.92 -19.02
CA SER A 684 -40.93 -0.51 -19.39
C SER A 684 -41.56 0.35 -18.31
N GLN A 685 -42.31 -0.24 -17.36
CA GLN A 685 -42.93 0.50 -16.26
C GLN A 685 -42.00 0.53 -15.03
N PRO A 686 -41.83 1.70 -14.40
CA PRO A 686 -41.07 1.80 -13.16
C PRO A 686 -41.86 1.15 -12.03
N LEU A 687 -41.15 0.74 -10.99
CA LEU A 687 -41.75 0.12 -9.81
C LEU A 687 -42.73 1.11 -9.12
N PRO A 688 -44.02 0.78 -9.00
CA PRO A 688 -44.97 1.67 -8.34
C PRO A 688 -44.76 1.65 -6.82
N LEU A 689 -44.82 2.82 -6.18
CA LEU A 689 -44.81 2.94 -4.71
C LEU A 689 -46.26 2.94 -4.19
N ALA A 690 -46.60 2.02 -3.30
CA ALA A 690 -47.92 1.95 -2.69
C ALA A 690 -47.96 2.62 -1.30
N ARG A 691 -49.04 3.33 -0.98
CA ARG A 691 -49.29 3.91 0.37
C ARG A 691 -49.85 2.90 1.37
N LEU A 692 -50.38 1.77 0.91
CA LEU A 692 -50.99 0.72 1.73
C LEU A 692 -50.30 -0.61 1.46
N ALA A 693 -49.84 -1.28 2.50
CA ALA A 693 -49.19 -2.58 2.44
C ALA A 693 -50.22 -3.69 2.18
N ASN A 694 -50.74 -3.78 0.95
CA ASN A 694 -51.58 -4.91 0.56
C ASN A 694 -50.69 -6.09 0.17
N GLY A 695 -50.27 -6.87 1.17
CA GLY A 695 -49.96 -8.32 1.16
C GLY A 695 -49.06 -8.93 0.08
N GLY A 696 -48.52 -8.16 -0.88
CA GLY A 696 -47.74 -8.68 -2.00
C GLY A 696 -47.24 -7.65 -3.02
N GLY A 697 -47.46 -6.34 -2.81
CA GLY A 697 -46.98 -5.25 -3.67
C GLY A 697 -45.57 -4.73 -3.33
N PRO A 698 -44.88 -4.05 -4.26
CA PRO A 698 -43.46 -3.70 -4.14
C PRO A 698 -43.29 -2.33 -3.47
N LEU A 699 -42.59 -2.28 -2.34
CA LEU A 699 -42.21 -1.06 -1.59
C LEU A 699 -43.38 -0.23 -1.02
N THR A 700 -43.33 -0.01 0.29
CA THR A 700 -44.30 0.84 1.02
C THR A 700 -43.73 2.23 1.19
N LEU A 701 -44.50 3.26 0.83
CA LEU A 701 -44.12 4.65 1.05
C LEU A 701 -44.33 5.05 2.51
N HIS A 702 -43.25 5.41 3.20
CA HIS A 702 -43.29 6.04 4.52
C HIS A 702 -42.89 7.51 4.39
N SER A 703 -43.71 8.43 4.93
CA SER A 703 -43.38 9.85 5.00
C SER A 703 -42.93 10.20 6.42
N LEU A 704 -41.72 10.73 6.55
CA LEU A 704 -41.20 11.23 7.81
C LEU A 704 -41.64 12.70 8.00
N PRO A 705 -42.13 13.09 9.19
CA PRO A 705 -42.35 14.49 9.50
C PRO A 705 -41.01 15.23 9.64
N GLU A 706 -40.98 16.51 9.28
CA GLU A 706 -39.81 17.36 9.53
C GLU A 706 -39.61 17.53 11.05
N PRO A 707 -38.40 17.30 11.59
CA PRO A 707 -38.17 17.37 13.03
C PRO A 707 -38.09 18.82 13.51
N ALA A 708 -38.65 19.11 14.69
CA ALA A 708 -38.50 20.39 15.35
C ALA A 708 -37.06 20.54 15.89
N VAL A 709 -36.49 21.74 15.79
CA VAL A 709 -35.14 22.04 16.29
C VAL A 709 -35.23 22.74 17.64
N GLU A 710 -34.45 22.28 18.60
CA GLU A 710 -34.40 22.83 19.96
C GLU A 710 -33.39 23.99 20.08
N PHE A 711 -33.77 25.02 20.83
CA PHE A 711 -33.01 26.25 21.10
C PHE A 711 -32.86 26.48 22.61
N LYS A 712 -32.29 27.64 22.99
CA LYS A 712 -32.11 28.02 24.40
C LYS A 712 -33.38 27.76 25.22
N GLN A 713 -33.21 27.25 26.45
CA GLN A 713 -34.30 26.96 27.38
C GLN A 713 -35.33 25.94 26.85
N ARG A 714 -34.92 25.05 25.94
CA ARG A 714 -35.77 24.02 25.33
C ARG A 714 -36.94 24.53 24.49
N HIS A 715 -36.79 25.71 23.89
CA HIS A 715 -37.77 26.18 22.90
C HIS A 715 -37.58 25.40 21.61
N GLU A 716 -38.66 24.95 20.97
CA GLU A 716 -38.60 24.19 19.73
C GLU A 716 -39.23 24.99 18.57
N SER A 717 -38.68 24.83 17.36
CA SER A 717 -39.23 25.41 16.14
C SER A 717 -38.79 24.60 14.92
N ASP A 718 -39.73 24.33 14.00
CA ASP A 718 -39.45 23.67 12.72
C ASP A 718 -38.63 24.57 11.77
N ASN A 719 -38.69 25.90 11.98
CA ASN A 719 -37.90 26.85 11.22
C ASN A 719 -36.64 27.26 12.01
N ILE A 720 -35.49 26.75 11.57
CA ILE A 720 -34.20 26.99 12.23
C ILE A 720 -33.88 28.49 12.36
N ARG A 721 -34.12 29.25 11.29
CA ARG A 721 -33.79 30.69 11.23
C ARG A 721 -34.64 31.51 12.19
N ASN A 722 -35.94 31.23 12.25
CA ASN A 722 -36.84 31.91 13.18
C ASN A 722 -36.54 31.52 14.63
N GLY A 723 -36.25 30.23 14.88
CA GLY A 723 -35.90 29.73 16.20
C GLY A 723 -34.64 30.39 16.76
N ILE A 724 -33.54 30.41 15.99
CA ILE A 724 -32.27 30.97 16.47
C ILE A 724 -32.34 32.48 16.71
N THR A 725 -33.11 33.22 15.89
CA THR A 725 -33.26 34.67 16.05
C THR A 725 -34.19 35.05 17.20
N SER A 726 -35.18 34.21 17.50
CA SER A 726 -36.17 34.45 18.56
C SER A 726 -35.65 34.00 19.93
N PHE A 727 -35.08 32.80 19.99
CA PHE A 727 -34.73 32.10 21.24
C PHE A 727 -33.21 32.08 21.51
N GLY A 728 -32.37 32.37 20.52
CA GLY A 728 -30.91 32.29 20.62
C GLY A 728 -30.38 30.87 20.42
N SER A 729 -29.07 30.70 20.44
CA SER A 729 -28.43 29.39 20.33
C SER A 729 -28.78 28.46 21.49
N TYR A 730 -28.71 27.14 21.23
CA TYR A 730 -28.90 26.08 22.23
C TYR A 730 -27.96 26.27 23.43
N ASP A 731 -26.66 26.30 23.16
CA ASP A 731 -25.62 26.72 24.12
C ASP A 731 -25.45 28.23 24.08
N ASN A 732 -25.62 28.88 25.22
CA ASN A 732 -25.67 30.34 25.32
C ASN A 732 -24.82 30.87 26.49
N GLU A 733 -23.64 30.28 26.66
CA GLU A 733 -22.66 30.72 27.63
C GLU A 733 -21.93 31.98 27.12
N PRO A 734 -21.86 33.06 27.92
CA PRO A 734 -21.15 34.28 27.53
C PRO A 734 -19.67 34.02 27.27
N ARG A 735 -19.20 34.33 26.07
CA ARG A 735 -17.78 34.16 25.70
C ARG A 735 -17.30 35.34 24.86
N THR A 736 -16.04 35.73 25.04
CA THR A 736 -15.43 36.80 24.25
C THR A 736 -14.60 36.17 23.15
N VAL A 737 -14.83 36.61 21.92
CA VAL A 737 -14.07 36.17 20.75
C VAL A 737 -13.33 37.36 20.17
N GLU A 738 -12.02 37.22 20.04
CA GLU A 738 -11.17 38.23 19.43
C GLU A 738 -11.17 38.09 17.90
N LEU A 739 -11.50 39.16 17.19
CA LEU A 739 -11.38 39.23 15.74
C LEU A 739 -10.00 39.79 15.37
N VAL A 740 -9.36 39.15 14.39
CA VAL A 740 -8.14 39.65 13.73
C VAL A 740 -8.49 40.06 12.30
N PRO A 741 -8.94 41.32 12.09
CA PRO A 741 -9.34 41.79 10.78
C PRO A 741 -8.14 42.20 9.92
N ILE A 742 -8.07 41.65 8.69
CA ILE A 742 -6.99 41.87 7.73
C ILE A 742 -7.61 42.27 6.37
N CYS A 743 -7.26 43.44 5.85
CA CYS A 743 -7.79 43.92 4.57
C CYS A 743 -6.78 44.80 3.81
N PRO A 744 -7.01 45.10 2.51
CA PRO A 744 -6.29 46.18 1.84
C PRO A 744 -6.52 47.52 2.52
N ASP A 745 -5.55 48.44 2.40
CA ASP A 745 -5.64 49.78 2.99
C ASP A 745 -6.92 50.54 2.58
N GLY A 746 -7.31 50.44 1.30
CA GLY A 746 -8.52 51.08 0.77
C GLY A 746 -9.86 50.53 1.30
N MET A 747 -9.87 49.39 2.01
CA MET A 747 -11.10 48.73 2.50
C MET A 747 -11.25 48.77 4.03
N ARG A 748 -10.39 49.54 4.71
CA ARG A 748 -10.38 49.62 6.18
C ARG A 748 -11.73 50.04 6.77
N ASP A 749 -12.37 51.06 6.18
CA ASP A 749 -13.65 51.59 6.66
C ASP A 749 -14.80 50.59 6.41
N GLU A 750 -14.75 49.87 5.28
CA GLU A 750 -15.72 48.82 4.97
C GLU A 750 -15.60 47.63 5.93
N MET A 751 -14.36 47.25 6.29
CA MET A 751 -14.08 46.23 7.28
C MET A 751 -14.60 46.62 8.67
N ALA A 752 -14.36 47.86 9.10
CA ALA A 752 -14.93 48.38 10.34
C ALA A 752 -16.48 48.32 10.33
N ALA A 753 -17.09 48.78 9.24
CA ALA A 753 -18.54 48.75 9.07
C ALA A 753 -19.11 47.32 9.05
N LEU A 754 -18.37 46.33 8.52
CA LEU A 754 -18.74 44.93 8.56
C LEU A 754 -18.73 44.39 10.00
N ILE A 755 -17.67 44.67 10.76
CA ILE A 755 -17.54 44.25 12.16
C ILE A 755 -18.70 44.82 13.00
N ASP A 756 -19.04 46.09 12.80
CA ASP A 756 -20.18 46.71 13.50
C ASP A 756 -21.51 46.05 13.15
N ARG A 757 -21.71 45.70 11.87
CA ARG A 757 -22.90 44.93 11.45
C ARG A 757 -22.93 43.54 12.06
N LEU A 758 -21.80 42.86 12.23
CA LEU A 758 -21.72 41.57 12.90
C LEU A 758 -22.08 41.68 14.38
N LYS A 759 -21.61 42.73 15.06
CA LYS A 759 -21.89 42.98 16.48
C LYS A 759 -23.35 43.31 16.75
N VAL A 760 -23.84 44.36 16.10
CA VAL A 760 -25.15 44.96 16.39
C VAL A 760 -26.27 44.26 15.63
N GLY A 761 -25.97 43.72 14.45
CA GLY A 761 -26.95 43.22 13.50
C GLY A 761 -27.55 44.33 12.63
N LYS A 762 -28.52 43.96 11.80
CA LYS A 762 -29.28 44.88 10.94
C LYS A 762 -30.75 44.81 11.33
N TYR A 763 -31.57 45.82 11.01
CA TYR A 763 -32.99 45.95 11.39
C TYR A 763 -33.84 44.65 11.44
N LYS A 764 -33.59 43.65 10.57
CA LYS A 764 -34.28 42.35 10.56
C LYS A 764 -33.62 41.21 11.35
N TYR A 765 -32.35 41.33 11.73
CA TYR A 765 -31.56 40.25 12.35
C TYR A 765 -30.75 40.79 13.52
N ARG A 766 -30.92 40.16 14.68
CA ARG A 766 -30.08 40.45 15.86
C ARG A 766 -28.63 40.11 15.53
N GLY A 767 -27.68 40.94 15.95
CA GLY A 767 -26.26 40.69 15.75
C GLY A 767 -25.78 39.40 16.41
N ALA A 768 -24.59 38.95 16.01
CA ALA A 768 -23.98 37.74 16.54
C ALA A 768 -23.85 37.79 18.07
N GLU A 769 -23.61 38.97 18.64
CA GLU A 769 -23.46 39.11 20.09
C GLU A 769 -24.74 38.82 20.86
N ARG A 770 -25.89 39.16 20.29
CA ARG A 770 -27.20 38.88 20.90
C ARG A 770 -27.68 37.46 20.63
N THR A 771 -27.32 36.90 19.48
CA THR A 771 -27.83 35.60 19.02
C THR A 771 -27.09 34.43 19.68
N PHE A 772 -25.78 34.59 19.93
CA PHE A 772 -24.89 33.53 20.42
C PHE A 772 -24.26 33.83 21.80
N ALA A 773 -24.64 34.93 22.47
CA ALA A 773 -23.96 35.51 23.64
C ALA A 773 -22.43 35.60 23.48
N VAL A 774 -21.97 35.89 22.28
CA VAL A 774 -20.56 36.15 22.01
C VAL A 774 -20.29 37.64 22.19
N ARG A 775 -19.15 38.06 22.71
CA ARG A 775 -18.68 39.44 22.63
C ARG A 775 -17.54 39.50 21.63
N LEU A 776 -17.71 40.26 20.55
CA LEU A 776 -16.68 40.38 19.53
C LEU A 776 -15.76 41.56 19.89
N ALA A 777 -14.50 41.28 20.17
CA ALA A 777 -13.48 42.28 20.44
C ALA A 777 -12.46 42.31 19.31
N TYR A 778 -11.88 43.47 18.98
CA TYR A 778 -10.71 43.54 18.10
C TYR A 778 -9.86 44.72 18.53
N GLN A 779 -8.54 44.62 18.40
CA GLN A 779 -7.61 45.68 18.81
C GLN A 779 -7.40 46.70 17.69
N SER A 780 -7.09 46.23 16.48
CA SER A 780 -6.82 47.06 15.31
C SER A 780 -7.16 46.32 14.02
N ILE A 781 -7.41 47.08 12.95
CA ILE A 781 -7.52 46.54 11.59
C ILE A 781 -6.14 46.58 10.95
N ILE A 782 -5.69 45.42 10.49
CA ILE A 782 -4.38 45.21 9.87
C ILE A 782 -4.54 45.45 8.38
N THR A 783 -3.79 46.40 7.85
CA THR A 783 -3.88 46.83 6.45
C THR A 783 -2.70 46.35 5.63
N ALA A 784 -2.95 45.59 4.57
CA ALA A 784 -1.94 45.19 3.57
C ALA A 784 -1.86 46.23 2.44
N ARG A 785 -0.67 46.39 1.83
CA ARG A 785 -0.47 47.37 0.74
C ARG A 785 -1.10 46.91 -0.58
N SER A 786 -1.27 45.60 -0.75
CA SER A 786 -1.91 44.99 -1.91
C SER A 786 -2.56 43.66 -1.55
N ASP A 787 -3.47 43.19 -2.41
CA ASP A 787 -4.20 41.93 -2.27
C ASP A 787 -3.26 40.71 -2.12
N ASN A 788 -2.13 40.71 -2.83
CA ASN A 788 -1.15 39.63 -2.80
C ASN A 788 -0.35 39.55 -1.49
N GLU A 789 -0.37 40.62 -0.69
CA GLU A 789 0.34 40.69 0.60
C GLU A 789 -0.53 40.23 1.78
N ILE A 790 -1.83 40.05 1.59
CA ILE A 790 -2.76 39.64 2.66
C ILE A 790 -2.36 38.28 3.25
N LEU A 791 -2.00 37.31 2.41
CA LEU A 791 -1.56 35.99 2.86
C LEU A 791 -0.23 36.07 3.62
N ALA A 792 0.71 36.90 3.14
CA ALA A 792 1.99 37.10 3.81
C ALA A 792 1.78 37.72 5.20
N GLU A 793 0.81 38.62 5.34
CA GLU A 793 0.47 39.25 6.62
C GLU A 793 -0.18 38.27 7.60
N CYS A 794 -1.04 37.38 7.12
CA CYS A 794 -1.58 36.27 7.92
C CYS A 794 -0.45 35.37 8.45
N GLN A 795 0.49 34.99 7.57
CA GLN A 795 1.63 34.15 7.94
C GLN A 795 2.59 34.86 8.91
N ARG A 796 2.80 36.17 8.76
CA ARG A 796 3.60 36.99 9.67
C ARG A 796 3.03 36.94 11.09
N LEU A 797 1.73 37.14 11.24
CA LEU A 797 1.05 37.11 12.54
C LEU A 797 1.10 35.74 13.21
N LEU A 798 0.88 34.66 12.45
CA LEU A 798 0.99 33.30 12.98
C LEU A 798 2.42 32.93 13.38
N LYS A 799 3.44 33.55 12.76
CA LYS A 799 4.85 33.36 13.14
C LYS A 799 5.23 34.17 14.38
N GLU A 800 4.71 35.39 14.52
CA GLU A 800 4.92 36.24 15.70
C GLU A 800 4.18 35.70 16.94
N HIS A 801 3.06 35.01 16.71
CA HIS A 801 2.21 34.41 17.74
C HIS A 801 1.98 32.91 17.53
N PRO A 802 3.00 32.06 17.78
CA PRO A 802 2.90 30.61 17.58
C PRO A 802 1.80 29.94 18.42
N GLU A 803 1.40 30.57 19.52
CA GLU A 803 0.34 30.13 20.41
C GLU A 803 -1.06 30.20 19.79
N TRP A 804 -1.25 31.00 18.73
CA TRP A 804 -2.55 31.14 18.05
C TRP A 804 -2.93 29.90 17.25
N GLY A 805 -1.97 29.10 16.79
CA GLY A 805 -2.21 27.89 15.99
C GLY A 805 -2.50 26.61 16.78
N LYS A 806 -2.51 26.66 18.13
CA LYS A 806 -2.62 25.47 19.01
C LYS A 806 -3.74 25.55 20.05
N ALA A 807 -4.60 26.57 19.98
CA ALA A 807 -5.67 26.75 20.96
C ALA A 807 -6.85 25.80 20.68
N GLU A 808 -7.18 24.93 21.65
CA GLU A 808 -8.35 24.04 21.57
C GLU A 808 -9.68 24.80 21.69
N ARG A 809 -9.67 26.00 22.28
CA ARG A 809 -10.81 26.92 22.34
C ARG A 809 -10.68 27.95 21.23
N LEU A 810 -11.67 27.99 20.33
CA LEU A 810 -11.78 28.93 19.20
C LEU A 810 -12.10 30.37 19.67
N ASP A 811 -11.27 30.91 20.56
CA ASP A 811 -11.48 32.23 21.18
C ASP A 811 -11.00 33.38 20.27
N ARG A 812 -10.47 33.07 19.08
CA ARG A 812 -9.97 34.05 18.11
C ARG A 812 -10.37 33.66 16.69
N LEU A 813 -10.77 34.64 15.88
CA LEU A 813 -11.23 34.45 14.50
C LEU A 813 -10.55 35.44 13.56
N PHE A 814 -10.01 34.96 12.45
CA PHE A 814 -9.46 35.82 11.42
C PHE A 814 -10.57 36.29 10.47
N LEU A 815 -10.62 37.59 10.21
CA LEU A 815 -11.56 38.20 9.26
C LEU A 815 -10.77 38.79 8.10
N VAL A 816 -10.56 37.98 7.06
CA VAL A 816 -9.63 38.28 5.95
C VAL A 816 -10.40 38.69 4.70
N CYS A 817 -9.98 39.79 4.07
CA CYS A 817 -10.52 40.22 2.79
C CYS A 817 -9.93 39.39 1.64
N THR A 818 -10.77 38.83 0.78
CA THR A 818 -10.36 38.11 -0.44
C THR A 818 -10.84 38.87 -1.68
N PRO A 819 -9.99 39.17 -2.67
CA PRO A 819 -10.41 39.89 -3.86
C PRO A 819 -11.30 39.04 -4.78
N GLU A 820 -12.30 39.64 -5.42
CA GLU A 820 -13.16 38.97 -6.41
C GLU A 820 -12.43 38.63 -7.73
N GLN A 821 -11.31 39.30 -8.02
CA GLN A 821 -10.51 39.03 -9.23
C GLN A 821 -9.25 38.23 -8.88
N GLY A 822 -9.29 36.92 -9.10
CA GLY A 822 -8.07 36.08 -9.09
C GLY A 822 -8.23 34.70 -8.49
N HIS A 823 -9.26 34.47 -7.67
CA HIS A 823 -9.48 33.19 -6.99
C HIS A 823 -10.95 32.76 -7.06
N GLU A 824 -11.42 32.39 -8.25
CA GLU A 824 -12.55 31.45 -8.40
C GLU A 824 -12.09 29.98 -8.40
N SER A 825 -10.82 29.73 -8.07
CA SER A 825 -10.29 28.41 -7.77
C SER A 825 -10.06 28.31 -6.26
N GLU A 826 -10.97 27.58 -5.62
CA GLU A 826 -10.94 27.11 -4.23
C GLU A 826 -11.61 28.03 -3.19
N ILE A 827 -12.64 27.44 -2.56
CA ILE A 827 -13.36 27.86 -1.35
C ILE A 827 -14.67 28.64 -1.62
N GLU A 828 -15.75 27.86 -1.80
CA GLU A 828 -17.06 28.25 -1.27
C GLU A 828 -16.92 28.53 0.23
N SER A 829 -17.63 29.56 0.68
CA SER A 829 -17.83 30.00 2.07
C SER A 829 -16.68 30.80 2.69
N CYS A 830 -17.04 31.96 3.23
CA CYS A 830 -16.24 32.65 4.23
C CYS A 830 -15.85 31.64 5.32
N GLN A 831 -14.62 31.13 5.26
CA GLN A 831 -14.04 30.40 6.36
C GLN A 831 -13.63 31.44 7.40
N VAL A 832 -14.35 31.41 8.50
CA VAL A 832 -13.83 31.86 9.78
C VAL A 832 -12.67 30.90 10.11
N VAL A 833 -11.43 31.35 9.90
CA VAL A 833 -10.22 30.64 10.34
C VAL A 833 -10.06 30.82 11.84
#